data_AF-A0A7S1X3M1-F1
#
_entry.id   AF-A0A7S1X3M1-F1
#
_cell.length_a   1.000
_cell.length_b   1.000
_cell.length_c   1.000
_cell.angle_alpha   90.00
_cell.angle_beta   90.00
_cell.angle_gamma   90.00
#
_symmetry.space_group_name_H-M   'P 1'
#
loop_
_entity.id
_entity.type
_entity.pdbx_description
1 polymer ?
#
loop_
_entity_poly.entity_id
_entity_poly.type
_entity_poly.pdbx_seq_one_letter_code
_entity_poly.pdbx_strand_id
1 'polypeptide(L)'
;VMGPRRLPQEPPAPPPRGNNWNDKGRGRGRDDGGTRDTTHSPPPKPFRPGGQPARERSGQHRPPPPPPGGRGRHWSSGSRGGRGASQHTRRGDDGTGFSSSVRHEAGTSNSLSRESRDVRASTDVDRFWWNMSKAVASSSTVFRLRDDREVQLWHRTWAAAAAGASGPAECLVKALLKLPPQRDAVMPRAHDAIAVITRTVREAGGAQRPAPAALLMLEHCLDAVHTRLMPDVSSGGGGSRGKADGFETLVAAAESLAQEVCKTVSQLLPGLRDKSLINRGASLIMRVASQVDPYITVLRQLQAAALGSSGGGGGMSYAGGLGGSGSSPGAWSGWRQPSMEWLLSGDWLAAPDLKDTYPGTAEYAETLHRIMVMLTFYWGAGAVWPKCQFRQQSQPGGPPSAPDDVKCCGEPLLASVSRDHHHHRHQHQMKEVCTARLRGCQGEAAWRCPRSRHGSGICRSCLRQKQAGLIGSEQHASTDIYDAMVEREEFRRDGQVYLLSQLQSRRPPRVNPNWKTTYRLKTSGLVAVAVLAASREPLMRSHALTWAEIVPVTTYHAPGKGDQDWSERANGRMAIRLLGCNSAGHLHPTSDATVTHGARLAIIDLRVFVPEVIPVLSICADPALGTQLDAIPFSQRLIGNGAPPPAMVTSASAEVAVAEAVRLSEIELLQRLSPDTRERLATEIGGLARRANLYGTQLDAMVQGLTCSLHCTQGPPGTGKVRVDPLA
;
A
#
# COMPACT_ATOMS: atom_id res chain seq x y z
N VAL A 1 -20.87 -21.66 -48.34
CA VAL A 1 -19.44 -21.36 -48.64
C VAL A 1 -19.27 -19.86 -48.72
N MET A 2 -18.08 -19.31 -48.44
CA MET A 2 -17.93 -17.94 -47.92
C MET A 2 -17.96 -16.81 -48.97
N GLY A 3 -18.47 -15.65 -48.54
CA GLY A 3 -18.31 -14.35 -49.18
C GLY A 3 -18.75 -13.24 -48.21
N PRO A 4 -17.92 -12.23 -47.88
CA PRO A 4 -18.22 -11.30 -46.79
C PRO A 4 -19.22 -10.21 -47.20
N ARG A 5 -20.30 -10.05 -46.41
CA ARG A 5 -21.20 -8.88 -46.51
C ARG A 5 -20.54 -7.65 -45.89
N ARG A 6 -20.64 -6.49 -46.55
CA ARG A 6 -20.27 -5.19 -45.97
C ARG A 6 -21.34 -4.76 -44.95
N LEU A 7 -20.91 -4.14 -43.86
CA LEU A 7 -21.78 -3.43 -42.92
C LEU A 7 -21.94 -1.96 -43.34
N PRO A 8 -23.08 -1.31 -43.02
CA PRO A 8 -23.30 0.10 -43.32
C PRO A 8 -22.46 1.01 -42.39
N GLN A 9 -22.18 2.23 -42.84
CA GLN A 9 -21.58 3.29 -42.02
C GLN A 9 -22.68 4.09 -41.31
N GLU A 10 -22.48 4.39 -40.02
CA GLU A 10 -23.32 5.34 -39.29
C GLU A 10 -22.85 6.80 -39.53
N PRO A 11 -23.76 7.79 -39.57
CA PRO A 11 -23.40 9.20 -39.72
C PRO A 11 -22.86 9.80 -38.40
N PRO A 12 -22.00 10.83 -38.45
CA PRO A 12 -21.41 11.43 -37.26
C PRO A 12 -22.42 12.25 -36.45
N ALA A 13 -22.30 12.18 -35.11
CA ALA A 13 -23.15 12.92 -34.18
C ALA A 13 -22.79 14.42 -34.10
N PRO A 14 -23.77 15.33 -33.92
CA PRO A 14 -23.54 16.76 -33.77
C PRO A 14 -22.97 17.14 -32.38
N PRO A 15 -22.23 18.26 -32.27
CA PRO A 15 -21.60 18.69 -31.01
C PRO A 15 -22.62 19.21 -29.98
N PRO A 16 -22.33 19.08 -28.67
CA PRO A 16 -23.24 19.49 -27.60
C PRO A 16 -23.34 21.03 -27.47
N ARG A 17 -24.56 21.54 -27.31
CA ARG A 17 -24.82 22.94 -26.94
C ARG A 17 -24.60 23.14 -25.44
N GLY A 18 -23.85 24.17 -25.06
CA GLY A 18 -23.69 24.59 -23.67
C GLY A 18 -24.88 25.45 -23.19
N ASN A 19 -25.43 25.14 -22.01
CA ASN A 19 -26.52 25.90 -21.41
C ASN A 19 -25.99 26.93 -20.39
N ASN A 20 -25.85 28.18 -20.81
CA ASN A 20 -25.83 29.32 -19.88
C ASN A 20 -27.27 29.65 -19.49
N TRP A 21 -27.61 29.54 -18.21
CA TRP A 21 -28.89 30.03 -17.66
C TRP A 21 -28.64 30.88 -16.42
N ASN A 22 -28.76 32.20 -16.59
CA ASN A 22 -28.67 33.16 -15.51
C ASN A 22 -29.37 34.47 -15.94
N ASP A 23 -30.69 34.57 -15.74
CA ASP A 23 -31.34 35.89 -15.63
C ASP A 23 -32.65 35.86 -14.83
N LYS A 24 -33.15 37.06 -14.47
CA LYS A 24 -34.34 37.33 -13.67
C LYS A 24 -35.47 37.82 -14.57
N GLY A 25 -36.68 37.27 -14.41
CA GLY A 25 -37.90 37.74 -15.11
C GLY A 25 -39.02 38.10 -14.14
N ARG A 26 -39.87 39.08 -14.50
CA ARG A 26 -41.05 39.53 -13.72
C ARG A 26 -42.33 39.48 -14.56
N GLY A 27 -43.45 39.10 -13.94
CA GLY A 27 -44.83 39.26 -14.44
C GLY A 27 -45.73 38.19 -13.79
N ARG A 28 -46.79 38.48 -13.01
CA ARG A 28 -47.97 39.38 -13.08
C ARG A 28 -49.18 38.75 -13.79
N GLY A 29 -50.29 38.66 -13.05
CA GLY A 29 -51.60 38.08 -13.40
C GLY A 29 -52.02 37.12 -12.26
N ARG A 30 -53.04 37.34 -11.42
CA ARG A 30 -54.49 37.69 -11.63
C ARG A 30 -55.29 36.53 -12.25
N ASP A 31 -56.50 36.16 -11.81
CA ASP A 31 -57.36 36.44 -10.62
C ASP A 31 -58.34 35.24 -10.53
N ASP A 32 -58.94 34.80 -9.41
CA ASP A 32 -58.80 35.07 -7.97
C ASP A 32 -58.77 33.68 -7.23
N GLY A 33 -59.41 33.33 -6.08
CA GLY A 33 -60.24 34.01 -5.07
C GLY A 33 -60.83 33.04 -4.02
N GLY A 34 -61.26 33.56 -2.86
CA GLY A 34 -61.92 32.79 -1.78
C GLY A 34 -61.46 33.14 -0.36
N THR A 35 -62.33 33.78 0.44
CA THR A 35 -62.00 34.41 1.74
C THR A 35 -62.40 33.59 2.97
N ARG A 36 -61.57 33.63 4.03
CA ARG A 36 -61.98 34.05 5.40
C ARG A 36 -60.82 34.15 6.42
N ASP A 37 -60.73 35.32 7.03
CA ASP A 37 -60.42 35.68 8.43
C ASP A 37 -59.52 34.73 9.24
N THR A 38 -58.23 35.01 9.53
CA THR A 38 -57.60 36.10 10.31
C THR A 38 -57.80 36.06 11.83
N THR A 39 -56.76 35.62 12.54
CA THR A 39 -56.31 36.23 13.81
C THR A 39 -54.79 36.46 13.72
N HIS A 40 -54.30 37.60 14.24
CA HIS A 40 -52.90 38.00 14.10
C HIS A 40 -52.05 37.64 15.33
N SER A 41 -50.78 37.29 15.07
CA SER A 41 -49.67 37.41 16.02
C SER A 41 -48.40 37.79 15.26
N PRO A 42 -47.55 38.71 15.79
CA PRO A 42 -46.40 39.21 15.06
C PRO A 42 -45.21 38.23 15.05
N PRO A 43 -44.35 38.24 14.01
CA PRO A 43 -43.21 37.33 13.91
C PRO A 43 -42.06 37.72 14.86
N PRO A 44 -41.39 36.76 15.52
CA PRO A 44 -40.19 37.03 16.31
C PRO A 44 -38.99 37.38 15.42
N LYS A 45 -38.08 38.22 15.96
CA LYS A 45 -36.86 38.67 15.28
C LYS A 45 -35.82 37.52 15.19
N PRO A 46 -34.98 37.47 14.13
CA PRO A 46 -33.96 36.44 14.01
C PRO A 46 -32.90 36.53 15.11
N PHE A 47 -32.66 35.40 15.78
CA PHE A 47 -31.67 35.26 16.85
C PHE A 47 -30.23 35.33 16.30
N ARG A 48 -29.35 36.08 16.99
CA ARG A 48 -27.89 35.97 16.82
C ARG A 48 -27.33 35.01 17.86
N PRO A 49 -26.63 33.91 17.49
CA PRO A 49 -25.85 33.14 18.44
C PRO A 49 -24.55 33.90 18.78
N GLY A 50 -24.48 34.46 19.99
CA GLY A 50 -23.24 34.94 20.60
C GLY A 50 -22.83 34.00 21.74
N GLY A 51 -21.53 33.73 21.89
CA GLY A 51 -21.06 32.76 22.90
C GLY A 51 -19.60 32.35 22.79
N GLN A 52 -18.68 33.32 22.86
CA GLN A 52 -17.28 33.05 23.23
C GLN A 52 -16.99 33.65 24.61
N PRO A 53 -16.37 32.91 25.55
CA PRO A 53 -15.98 33.44 26.85
C PRO A 53 -14.78 34.39 26.72
N ALA A 54 -14.60 35.25 27.73
CA ALA A 54 -13.63 36.33 27.71
C ALA A 54 -12.16 35.86 27.75
N ARG A 55 -11.27 36.71 27.23
CA ARG A 55 -9.85 36.75 27.60
C ARG A 55 -9.43 38.20 27.84
N GLU A 56 -8.60 38.39 28.85
CA GLU A 56 -8.26 39.71 29.39
C GLU A 56 -7.20 40.44 28.55
N ARG A 57 -7.06 41.75 28.79
CA ARG A 57 -6.11 42.63 28.10
C ARG A 57 -4.81 42.78 28.89
N SER A 58 -3.67 42.42 28.30
CA SER A 58 -2.37 43.03 28.57
C SER A 58 -1.40 42.78 27.41
N GLY A 59 -0.35 43.61 27.28
CA GLY A 59 0.71 43.45 26.28
C GLY A 59 0.57 44.32 25.03
N GLN A 60 1.30 45.44 25.00
CA GLN A 60 1.55 46.21 23.78
C GLN A 60 2.77 45.63 23.06
N HIS A 61 2.69 45.37 21.74
CA HIS A 61 3.88 45.31 20.88
C HIS A 61 3.58 45.84 19.48
N ARG A 62 4.51 46.62 18.91
CA ARG A 62 4.44 47.13 17.53
C ARG A 62 4.84 46.05 16.52
N PRO A 63 4.25 45.99 15.32
CA PRO A 63 4.80 45.23 14.21
C PRO A 63 6.09 45.91 13.66
N PRO A 64 7.08 45.14 13.18
CA PRO A 64 8.21 45.68 12.44
C PRO A 64 7.81 46.06 10.99
N PRO A 65 8.54 46.98 10.33
CA PRO A 65 8.29 47.36 8.94
C PRO A 65 8.74 46.28 7.94
N PRO A 66 8.18 46.25 6.71
CA PRO A 66 8.62 45.35 5.65
C PRO A 66 10.01 45.75 5.10
N PRO A 67 10.82 44.78 4.61
CA PRO A 67 12.11 45.07 4.00
C PRO A 67 11.97 45.77 2.64
N PRO A 68 12.92 46.64 2.25
CA PRO A 68 12.84 47.43 1.01
C PRO A 68 13.11 46.61 -0.25
N GLY A 69 12.47 46.99 -1.36
CA GLY A 69 12.64 46.32 -2.66
C GLY A 69 14.00 46.61 -3.31
N GLY A 70 14.78 45.55 -3.58
CA GLY A 70 16.02 45.63 -4.36
C GLY A 70 15.73 45.78 -5.87
N ARG A 71 16.30 46.82 -6.49
CA ARG A 71 16.23 47.00 -7.96
C ARG A 71 17.15 46.00 -8.67
N GLY A 72 16.70 45.46 -9.79
CA GLY A 72 17.45 44.47 -10.57
C GLY A 72 18.64 45.04 -11.34
N ARG A 73 19.42 44.16 -11.97
CA ARG A 73 20.41 44.50 -13.01
C ARG A 73 20.25 43.56 -14.20
N HIS A 74 19.98 44.10 -15.37
CA HIS A 74 20.31 43.43 -16.63
C HIS A 74 21.82 43.23 -16.71
N TRP A 75 22.26 42.07 -17.18
CA TRP A 75 23.53 41.91 -17.88
C TRP A 75 23.24 41.23 -19.22
N SER A 76 23.71 41.85 -20.30
CA SER A 76 23.56 41.41 -21.68
C SER A 76 24.88 41.60 -22.41
N SER A 77 25.11 40.82 -23.48
CA SER A 77 26.39 40.67 -24.20
C SER A 77 27.53 40.03 -23.37
N GLY A 78 28.49 39.33 -23.98
CA GLY A 78 28.59 38.96 -25.40
C GLY A 78 29.92 38.29 -25.76
N SER A 79 30.10 38.02 -27.06
CA SER A 79 31.33 37.53 -27.74
C SER A 79 31.69 36.05 -27.49
N ARG A 80 31.88 35.20 -28.52
CA ARG A 80 32.79 35.18 -29.70
C ARG A 80 34.22 34.70 -29.35
N GLY A 81 34.70 33.73 -30.13
CA GLY A 81 36.06 33.17 -30.06
C GLY A 81 36.14 31.88 -29.24
N GLY A 82 36.86 30.83 -29.66
CA GLY A 82 37.57 30.64 -30.93
C GLY A 82 37.86 29.16 -31.19
N ARG A 83 38.22 28.79 -32.43
CA ARG A 83 38.68 27.44 -32.76
C ARG A 83 40.16 27.30 -32.36
N GLY A 84 40.50 26.26 -31.60
CA GLY A 84 41.87 25.85 -31.34
C GLY A 84 42.02 24.36 -31.61
N ALA A 85 42.70 24.00 -32.70
CA ALA A 85 43.06 22.63 -33.02
C ALA A 85 44.57 22.46 -32.79
N SER A 86 44.94 21.59 -31.85
CA SER A 86 46.34 21.29 -31.54
C SER A 86 46.60 19.80 -31.76
N GLN A 87 47.31 19.49 -32.84
CA GLN A 87 47.97 18.20 -33.01
C GLN A 87 49.21 18.18 -32.10
N HIS A 88 49.55 17.02 -31.50
CA HIS A 88 50.90 16.80 -30.98
C HIS A 88 51.43 15.40 -31.31
N THR A 89 52.22 15.36 -32.37
CA THR A 89 53.54 14.71 -32.48
C THR A 89 53.79 13.39 -31.73
N ARG A 90 54.08 12.34 -32.51
CA ARG A 90 54.77 11.13 -32.04
C ARG A 90 56.21 11.41 -31.60
N ARG A 91 56.60 10.82 -30.47
CA ARG A 91 57.87 10.09 -30.25
C ARG A 91 57.51 8.84 -29.42
N GLY A 92 58.16 7.68 -29.55
CA GLY A 92 59.34 7.34 -30.34
C GLY A 92 60.55 7.13 -29.45
N ASP A 93 60.71 5.91 -28.96
CA ASP A 93 61.91 5.36 -28.32
C ASP A 93 61.96 3.85 -28.58
N ASP A 94 63.16 3.30 -28.75
CA ASP A 94 63.40 1.91 -29.15
C ASP A 94 63.75 1.00 -27.97
N GLY A 95 63.40 -0.29 -28.08
CA GLY A 95 63.58 -1.28 -27.00
C GLY A 95 63.84 -2.69 -27.53
N THR A 96 65.04 -2.93 -28.05
CA THR A 96 65.47 -4.25 -28.56
C THR A 96 65.69 -5.27 -27.44
N GLY A 97 65.04 -6.43 -27.49
CA GLY A 97 65.11 -7.44 -26.42
C GLY A 97 64.87 -8.90 -26.85
N PHE A 98 65.84 -9.46 -27.57
CA PHE A 98 66.13 -10.89 -27.82
C PHE A 98 65.02 -11.93 -28.12
N SER A 99 65.31 -12.77 -29.12
CA SER A 99 64.51 -13.93 -29.53
C SER A 99 64.82 -15.18 -28.70
N SER A 100 63.81 -16.00 -28.44
CA SER A 100 63.96 -17.45 -28.32
C SER A 100 62.83 -18.16 -29.10
N SER A 101 63.19 -18.91 -30.13
CA SER A 101 62.22 -19.61 -30.98
C SER A 101 62.06 -21.07 -30.56
N VAL A 102 60.85 -21.47 -30.17
CA VAL A 102 60.45 -22.89 -30.13
C VAL A 102 59.40 -23.09 -31.23
N ARG A 103 59.74 -23.93 -32.22
CA ARG A 103 58.78 -24.34 -33.25
C ARG A 103 57.88 -25.44 -32.69
N HIS A 104 56.56 -25.22 -32.74
CA HIS A 104 55.58 -26.30 -32.83
C HIS A 104 54.64 -25.99 -34.00
N GLU A 105 54.55 -26.93 -34.94
CA GLU A 105 53.71 -26.81 -36.14
C GLU A 105 52.37 -27.55 -35.96
N ALA A 106 51.43 -27.27 -36.87
CA ALA A 106 50.14 -27.94 -37.08
C ALA A 106 49.10 -27.87 -35.94
N GLY A 107 48.00 -27.13 -36.18
CA GLY A 107 46.80 -27.18 -35.31
C GLY A 107 45.72 -26.10 -35.53
N THR A 108 45.99 -25.07 -36.34
CA THR A 108 45.22 -23.81 -36.32
C THR A 108 44.33 -23.55 -37.55
N SER A 109 43.19 -24.23 -37.65
CA SER A 109 42.14 -23.92 -38.64
C SER A 109 40.79 -23.47 -38.06
N ASN A 110 40.53 -23.69 -36.76
CA ASN A 110 39.27 -23.28 -36.11
C ASN A 110 39.34 -21.97 -35.29
N SER A 111 40.53 -21.51 -34.88
CA SER A 111 40.69 -20.40 -33.90
C SER A 111 40.05 -19.07 -34.35
N LEU A 112 40.39 -18.61 -35.56
CA LEU A 112 39.94 -17.31 -36.09
C LEU A 112 38.41 -17.18 -36.18
N SER A 113 37.70 -18.31 -36.32
CA SER A 113 36.23 -18.34 -36.33
C SER A 113 35.59 -18.05 -34.97
N ARG A 114 36.33 -18.30 -33.88
CA ARG A 114 35.88 -18.11 -32.50
C ARG A 114 36.14 -16.67 -32.04
N GLU A 115 37.36 -16.18 -32.23
CA GLU A 115 37.73 -14.78 -31.95
C GLU A 115 36.81 -13.79 -32.68
N SER A 116 36.50 -14.04 -33.96
CA SER A 116 35.57 -13.20 -34.73
C SER A 116 34.12 -13.24 -34.22
N ARG A 117 33.70 -14.33 -33.56
CA ARG A 117 32.37 -14.43 -32.91
C ARG A 117 32.36 -13.70 -31.57
N ASP A 118 33.41 -13.86 -30.77
CA ASP A 118 33.49 -13.28 -29.43
C ASP A 118 33.64 -11.74 -29.47
N VAL A 119 34.44 -11.21 -30.41
CA VAL A 119 34.51 -9.76 -30.68
C VAL A 119 33.15 -9.20 -31.12
N ARG A 120 32.43 -9.88 -32.02
CA ARG A 120 31.08 -9.46 -32.44
C ARG A 120 30.11 -9.49 -31.27
N ALA A 121 30.16 -10.52 -30.42
CA ALA A 121 29.31 -10.65 -29.24
C ALA A 121 29.49 -9.49 -28.24
N SER A 122 30.72 -9.02 -28.01
CA SER A 122 30.97 -7.80 -27.21
C SER A 122 30.28 -6.60 -27.84
N THR A 123 30.53 -6.31 -29.13
CA THR A 123 30.00 -5.10 -29.78
C THR A 123 28.47 -5.02 -29.83
N ASP A 124 27.77 -6.16 -29.80
CA ASP A 124 26.32 -6.21 -29.70
C ASP A 124 25.82 -5.94 -28.27
N VAL A 125 26.52 -6.43 -27.24
CA VAL A 125 26.26 -6.13 -25.81
C VAL A 125 26.49 -4.65 -25.51
N ASP A 126 27.62 -4.09 -25.95
CA ASP A 126 27.97 -2.67 -25.73
C ASP A 126 26.93 -1.74 -26.38
N ARG A 127 26.53 -2.07 -27.61
CA ARG A 127 25.48 -1.35 -28.36
C ARG A 127 24.11 -1.46 -27.67
N PHE A 128 23.76 -2.64 -27.16
CA PHE A 128 22.51 -2.84 -26.41
C PHE A 128 22.49 -2.03 -25.12
N TRP A 129 23.56 -2.10 -24.30
CA TRP A 129 23.70 -1.34 -23.05
C TRP A 129 23.57 0.18 -23.31
N TRP A 130 24.23 0.70 -24.35
CA TRP A 130 24.16 2.12 -24.71
C TRP A 130 22.76 2.56 -25.16
N ASN A 131 22.07 1.75 -25.96
CA ASN A 131 20.70 2.02 -26.41
C ASN A 131 19.70 1.94 -25.25
N MET A 132 19.84 0.96 -24.38
CA MET A 132 19.08 0.83 -23.13
C MET A 132 19.32 2.03 -22.21
N SER A 133 20.57 2.50 -22.04
CA SER A 133 20.88 3.68 -21.24
C SER A 133 20.12 4.93 -21.72
N LYS A 134 20.03 5.13 -23.05
CA LYS A 134 19.23 6.21 -23.65
C LYS A 134 17.73 6.05 -23.41
N ALA A 135 17.19 4.83 -23.57
CA ALA A 135 15.78 4.54 -23.32
C ALA A 135 15.41 4.72 -21.83
N VAL A 136 16.31 4.34 -20.91
CA VAL A 136 16.13 4.49 -19.47
C VAL A 136 16.20 5.96 -19.04
N ALA A 137 17.02 6.77 -19.71
CA ALA A 137 17.12 8.22 -19.48
C ALA A 137 15.86 8.99 -19.91
N SER A 138 15.04 8.46 -20.84
CA SER A 138 13.72 9.03 -21.10
C SER A 138 12.81 8.79 -19.89
N SER A 139 12.15 9.84 -19.40
CA SER A 139 11.57 9.83 -18.05
C SER A 139 10.19 9.14 -17.94
N SER A 140 9.53 8.83 -19.06
CA SER A 140 8.10 8.51 -19.09
C SER A 140 7.73 7.08 -19.56
N THR A 141 8.65 6.31 -20.13
CA THR A 141 8.32 5.02 -20.77
C THR A 141 8.73 3.80 -19.95
N VAL A 142 7.82 2.82 -19.89
CA VAL A 142 8.08 1.42 -19.50
C VAL A 142 9.23 0.85 -20.36
N PHE A 143 10.19 0.17 -19.75
CA PHE A 143 11.23 -0.53 -20.50
C PHE A 143 10.71 -1.91 -20.89
N ARG A 144 10.72 -2.25 -22.19
CA ARG A 144 10.19 -3.50 -22.71
C ARG A 144 11.18 -4.13 -23.68
N LEU A 145 11.59 -5.36 -23.39
CA LEU A 145 12.32 -6.21 -24.33
C LEU A 145 11.33 -6.82 -25.32
N ARG A 146 11.65 -6.70 -26.61
CA ARG A 146 10.73 -6.95 -27.74
C ARG A 146 10.71 -8.40 -28.19
N ASP A 147 11.86 -9.05 -28.15
CA ASP A 147 12.10 -10.40 -28.68
C ASP A 147 13.16 -11.14 -27.85
N ASP A 148 13.32 -12.44 -28.11
CA ASP A 148 14.25 -13.30 -27.38
C ASP A 148 15.73 -12.92 -27.57
N ARG A 149 16.08 -12.17 -28.64
CA ARG A 149 17.45 -11.66 -28.82
C ARG A 149 17.70 -10.50 -27.89
N GLU A 150 16.76 -9.58 -27.71
CA GLU A 150 16.86 -8.54 -26.68
C GLU A 150 16.90 -9.14 -25.26
N VAL A 151 16.18 -10.24 -24.99
CA VAL A 151 16.29 -10.99 -23.73
C VAL A 151 17.68 -11.61 -23.55
N GLN A 152 18.24 -12.28 -24.57
CA GLN A 152 19.59 -12.82 -24.52
C GLN A 152 20.67 -11.74 -24.36
N LEU A 153 20.54 -10.60 -25.03
CA LEU A 153 21.45 -9.46 -24.91
C LEU A 153 21.37 -8.84 -23.51
N TRP A 154 20.17 -8.70 -22.95
CA TRP A 154 19.96 -8.27 -21.57
C TRP A 154 20.71 -9.17 -20.56
N HIS A 155 20.48 -10.49 -20.60
CA HIS A 155 21.20 -11.43 -19.72
C HIS A 155 22.72 -11.34 -19.87
N ARG A 156 23.24 -11.23 -21.10
CA ARG A 156 24.68 -11.05 -21.37
C ARG A 156 25.21 -9.71 -20.84
N THR A 157 24.41 -8.65 -20.89
CA THR A 157 24.81 -7.32 -20.39
C THR A 157 24.96 -7.33 -18.87
N TRP A 158 24.06 -8.00 -18.13
CA TRP A 158 24.21 -8.18 -16.68
C TRP A 158 25.46 -9.01 -16.34
N ALA A 159 25.68 -10.12 -17.02
CA ALA A 159 26.87 -10.96 -16.79
C ALA A 159 28.18 -10.19 -17.09
N ALA A 160 28.24 -9.40 -18.17
CA ALA A 160 29.38 -8.57 -18.51
C ALA A 160 29.60 -7.44 -17.49
N ALA A 161 28.53 -6.76 -17.05
CA ALA A 161 28.61 -5.69 -16.05
C ALA A 161 29.03 -6.21 -14.66
N ALA A 162 28.60 -7.42 -14.29
CA ALA A 162 29.02 -8.15 -13.09
C ALA A 162 30.50 -8.56 -13.16
N ALA A 163 30.96 -9.01 -14.34
CA ALA A 163 32.37 -9.29 -14.64
C ALA A 163 33.25 -8.02 -14.78
N GLY A 164 32.72 -6.83 -14.45
CA GLY A 164 33.48 -5.58 -14.39
C GLY A 164 33.53 -4.74 -15.67
N ALA A 165 32.80 -5.10 -16.73
CA ALA A 165 32.81 -4.36 -18.00
C ALA A 165 32.48 -2.86 -17.83
N SER A 166 33.10 -2.00 -18.64
CA SER A 166 32.99 -0.55 -18.52
C SER A 166 31.69 -0.01 -19.13
N GLY A 167 30.73 0.36 -18.28
CA GLY A 167 29.46 0.94 -18.69
C GLY A 167 28.66 1.48 -17.48
N PRO A 168 27.57 2.23 -17.73
CA PRO A 168 26.76 2.83 -16.66
C PRO A 168 25.91 1.76 -15.96
N ALA A 169 26.43 1.17 -14.89
CA ALA A 169 25.76 0.14 -14.09
C ALA A 169 24.39 0.63 -13.54
N GLU A 170 24.33 1.91 -13.15
CA GLU A 170 23.11 2.63 -12.79
C GLU A 170 21.94 2.46 -13.78
N CYS A 171 22.20 2.37 -15.09
CA CYS A 171 21.10 2.23 -16.06
C CYS A 171 20.54 0.81 -16.13
N LEU A 172 21.30 -0.23 -15.73
CA LEU A 172 20.81 -1.60 -15.58
C LEU A 172 19.83 -1.69 -14.41
N VAL A 173 20.20 -1.15 -13.24
CA VAL A 173 19.31 -1.08 -12.06
C VAL A 173 18.01 -0.33 -12.38
N LYS A 174 18.11 0.83 -13.04
CA LYS A 174 16.95 1.60 -13.50
C LYS A 174 16.12 0.91 -14.59
N ALA A 175 16.74 0.13 -15.49
CA ALA A 175 16.02 -0.68 -16.48
C ALA A 175 15.22 -1.79 -15.80
N LEU A 176 15.83 -2.49 -14.83
CA LEU A 176 15.22 -3.58 -14.07
C LEU A 176 13.99 -3.09 -13.29
N LEU A 177 14.06 -1.90 -12.68
CA LEU A 177 12.90 -1.26 -12.07
C LEU A 177 11.79 -0.88 -13.06
N LYS A 178 12.13 -0.57 -14.31
CA LYS A 178 11.20 -0.17 -15.39
C LYS A 178 10.63 -1.33 -16.22
N LEU A 179 11.06 -2.57 -15.99
CA LEU A 179 10.48 -3.76 -16.63
C LEU A 179 9.07 -4.06 -16.07
N PRO A 180 8.15 -4.66 -16.84
CA PRO A 180 6.96 -5.29 -16.27
C PRO A 180 7.33 -6.31 -15.18
N PRO A 181 6.50 -6.51 -14.12
CA PRO A 181 6.81 -7.46 -13.06
C PRO A 181 6.61 -8.94 -13.46
N GLN A 182 5.75 -9.22 -14.44
CA GLN A 182 5.30 -10.58 -14.81
C GLN A 182 6.18 -11.25 -15.89
N ARG A 183 7.52 -11.30 -15.73
CA ARG A 183 8.42 -11.99 -16.68
C ARG A 183 9.70 -12.54 -16.03
N ASP A 184 9.60 -13.72 -15.43
CA ASP A 184 10.72 -14.44 -14.81
C ASP A 184 11.86 -14.73 -15.80
N ALA A 185 11.52 -15.07 -17.05
CA ALA A 185 12.46 -15.27 -18.16
C ALA A 185 13.33 -14.02 -18.49
N VAL A 186 12.96 -12.85 -17.97
CA VAL A 186 13.68 -11.58 -18.12
C VAL A 186 14.39 -11.16 -16.82
N MET A 187 14.17 -11.82 -15.68
CA MET A 187 14.93 -11.48 -14.48
C MET A 187 16.40 -11.90 -14.64
N PRO A 188 17.38 -10.99 -14.50
CA PRO A 188 18.79 -11.35 -14.57
C PRO A 188 19.15 -12.28 -13.40
N ARG A 189 20.13 -13.17 -13.61
CA ARG A 189 20.62 -14.10 -12.59
C ARG A 189 20.91 -13.34 -11.29
N ALA A 190 20.34 -13.81 -10.17
CA ALA A 190 20.40 -13.08 -8.90
C ALA A 190 21.83 -12.72 -8.44
N HIS A 191 22.82 -13.60 -8.71
CA HIS A 191 24.24 -13.32 -8.48
C HIS A 191 24.73 -12.10 -9.28
N ASP A 192 24.54 -12.12 -10.60
CA ASP A 192 25.00 -11.07 -11.51
C ASP A 192 24.24 -9.75 -11.24
N ALA A 193 22.96 -9.85 -10.86
CA ALA A 193 22.14 -8.73 -10.41
C ALA A 193 22.71 -8.07 -9.15
N ILE A 194 22.99 -8.86 -8.10
CA ILE A 194 23.55 -8.34 -6.85
C ILE A 194 24.95 -7.76 -7.07
N ALA A 195 25.82 -8.41 -7.85
CA ALA A 195 27.14 -7.89 -8.19
C ALA A 195 27.08 -6.50 -8.85
N VAL A 196 26.19 -6.30 -9.82
CA VAL A 196 25.96 -5.02 -10.49
C VAL A 196 25.32 -3.98 -9.56
N ILE A 197 24.40 -4.39 -8.67
CA ILE A 197 23.80 -3.50 -7.67
C ILE A 197 24.86 -3.04 -6.66
N THR A 198 25.67 -3.94 -6.10
CA THR A 198 26.78 -3.61 -5.17
C THR A 198 27.81 -2.69 -5.82
N ARG A 199 28.15 -2.93 -7.10
CA ARG A 199 28.97 -2.00 -7.90
C ARG A 199 28.31 -0.62 -8.02
N THR A 200 27.01 -0.57 -8.33
CA THR A 200 26.25 0.69 -8.44
C THR A 200 26.19 1.45 -7.11
N VAL A 201 26.16 0.75 -5.97
CA VAL A 201 26.27 1.32 -4.62
C VAL A 201 27.66 1.96 -4.40
N ARG A 202 28.74 1.25 -4.74
CA ARG A 202 30.12 1.80 -4.69
C ARG A 202 30.28 3.04 -5.56
N GLU A 203 29.79 2.99 -6.80
CA GLU A 203 29.79 4.12 -7.75
C GLU A 203 28.93 5.30 -7.24
N ALA A 204 27.90 5.04 -6.44
CA ALA A 204 27.09 6.08 -5.81
C ALA A 204 27.79 6.78 -4.63
N GLY A 205 28.69 6.08 -3.91
CA GLY A 205 29.52 6.65 -2.84
C GLY A 205 30.73 7.47 -3.32
N GLY A 206 31.05 7.42 -4.62
CA GLY A 206 32.18 8.15 -5.20
C GLY A 206 32.07 9.67 -5.04
N ALA A 207 33.16 10.32 -4.61
CA ALA A 207 33.20 11.74 -4.21
C ALA A 207 32.76 12.77 -5.26
N GLN A 208 32.57 12.36 -6.53
CA GLN A 208 32.06 13.22 -7.60
C GLN A 208 30.53 13.31 -7.64
N ARG A 209 29.79 12.44 -6.94
CA ARG A 209 28.32 12.38 -7.01
C ARG A 209 27.66 13.24 -5.91
N PRO A 210 26.77 14.20 -6.24
CA PRO A 210 26.03 14.94 -5.23
C PRO A 210 25.17 14.03 -4.35
N ALA A 211 25.27 14.19 -3.03
CA ALA A 211 24.59 13.32 -2.06
C ALA A 211 23.07 13.12 -2.29
N PRO A 212 22.26 14.11 -2.74
CA PRO A 212 20.84 13.89 -3.07
C PRO A 212 20.61 12.85 -4.18
N ALA A 213 21.55 12.79 -5.14
CA ALA A 213 21.54 11.85 -6.27
C ALA A 213 22.16 10.50 -5.89
N ALA A 214 23.18 10.49 -5.01
CA ALA A 214 23.70 9.26 -4.39
C ALA A 214 22.60 8.53 -3.60
N LEU A 215 21.92 9.21 -2.68
CA LEU A 215 20.80 8.66 -1.90
C LEU A 215 19.64 8.17 -2.80
N LEU A 216 19.37 8.86 -3.91
CA LEU A 216 18.38 8.38 -4.91
C LEU A 216 18.85 7.11 -5.63
N MET A 217 20.15 6.90 -5.79
CA MET A 217 20.67 5.65 -6.35
C MET A 217 20.54 4.49 -5.36
N LEU A 218 20.84 4.73 -4.09
CA LEU A 218 20.69 3.74 -3.03
C LEU A 218 19.21 3.32 -2.84
N GLU A 219 18.26 4.27 -2.98
CA GLU A 219 16.83 3.94 -3.09
C GLU A 219 16.59 2.95 -4.24
N HIS A 220 16.97 3.28 -5.47
CA HIS A 220 16.76 2.39 -6.63
C HIS A 220 17.42 1.02 -6.48
N CYS A 221 18.62 0.95 -5.86
CA CYS A 221 19.31 -0.31 -5.58
C CYS A 221 18.49 -1.21 -4.62
N LEU A 222 18.00 -0.66 -3.51
CA LEU A 222 17.18 -1.41 -2.55
C LEU A 222 15.77 -1.71 -3.11
N ASP A 223 15.20 -0.80 -3.90
CA ASP A 223 13.94 -1.04 -4.63
C ASP A 223 14.09 -2.22 -5.59
N ALA A 224 15.23 -2.36 -6.27
CA ALA A 224 15.49 -3.47 -7.20
C ALA A 224 15.62 -4.81 -6.47
N VAL A 225 16.35 -4.88 -5.35
CA VAL A 225 16.42 -6.09 -4.53
C VAL A 225 15.03 -6.50 -4.04
N HIS A 226 14.33 -5.59 -3.36
CA HIS A 226 13.03 -5.85 -2.75
C HIS A 226 11.94 -6.21 -3.77
N THR A 227 11.88 -5.51 -4.90
CA THR A 227 10.76 -5.69 -5.85
C THR A 227 11.00 -6.74 -6.94
N ARG A 228 12.24 -7.20 -7.14
CA ARG A 228 12.62 -8.09 -8.26
C ARG A 228 13.38 -9.35 -7.86
N LEU A 229 14.27 -9.27 -6.87
CA LEU A 229 15.10 -10.42 -6.48
C LEU A 229 14.46 -11.25 -5.36
N MET A 230 13.76 -10.61 -4.41
CA MET A 230 13.01 -11.34 -3.36
C MET A 230 11.92 -12.29 -3.89
N PRO A 231 11.03 -11.90 -4.84
CA PRO A 231 9.89 -12.73 -5.21
C PRO A 231 10.27 -14.05 -5.90
N ASP A 232 11.30 -14.03 -6.74
CA ASP A 232 11.82 -15.22 -7.45
C ASP A 232 12.24 -16.31 -6.43
N VAL A 233 13.09 -15.93 -5.47
CA VAL A 233 13.59 -16.82 -4.42
C VAL A 233 12.46 -17.37 -3.53
N SER A 234 11.48 -16.56 -3.15
CA SER A 234 10.33 -17.02 -2.35
C SER A 234 9.32 -17.88 -3.13
N SER A 235 9.31 -17.81 -4.46
CA SER A 235 8.35 -18.55 -5.29
C SER A 235 8.70 -20.03 -5.48
N GLY A 236 10.00 -20.38 -5.37
CA GLY A 236 10.52 -21.69 -5.78
C GLY A 236 10.44 -21.98 -7.28
N GLY A 237 9.95 -21.03 -8.10
CA GLY A 237 9.72 -21.19 -9.54
C GLY A 237 10.98 -21.08 -10.41
N GLY A 238 12.08 -20.56 -9.84
CA GLY A 238 13.37 -20.45 -10.52
C GLY A 238 13.91 -21.82 -10.96
N GLY A 239 13.67 -22.19 -12.23
CA GLY A 239 14.01 -23.50 -12.81
C GLY A 239 15.49 -23.88 -12.82
N SER A 240 16.37 -23.00 -12.33
CA SER A 240 17.72 -23.35 -11.93
C SER A 240 17.71 -24.10 -10.60
N ARG A 241 17.62 -25.44 -10.65
CA ARG A 241 18.13 -26.32 -9.58
C ARG A 241 19.65 -26.11 -9.42
N GLY A 242 20.01 -25.01 -8.75
CA GLY A 242 21.40 -24.73 -8.40
C GLY A 242 21.95 -25.79 -7.46
N LYS A 243 23.24 -26.10 -7.60
CA LYS A 243 23.99 -26.80 -6.54
C LYS A 243 24.01 -25.93 -5.28
N ALA A 244 24.18 -26.54 -4.11
CA ALA A 244 24.17 -25.83 -2.82
C ALA A 244 25.18 -24.65 -2.79
N ASP A 245 26.34 -24.85 -3.43
CA ASP A 245 27.42 -23.89 -3.69
C ASP A 245 26.91 -22.53 -4.26
N GLY A 246 25.83 -22.56 -5.05
CA GLY A 246 25.20 -21.38 -5.63
C GLY A 246 24.45 -20.52 -4.61
N PHE A 247 23.87 -21.12 -3.56
CA PHE A 247 23.20 -20.37 -2.49
C PHE A 247 24.22 -19.69 -1.57
N GLU A 248 25.32 -20.37 -1.23
CA GLU A 248 26.39 -19.80 -0.39
C GLU A 248 26.99 -18.53 -1.03
N THR A 249 27.31 -18.63 -2.33
CA THR A 249 27.82 -17.50 -3.11
C THR A 249 26.81 -16.33 -3.14
N LEU A 250 25.51 -16.63 -3.19
CA LEU A 250 24.45 -15.63 -3.25
C LEU A 250 24.16 -14.98 -1.88
N VAL A 251 24.28 -15.73 -0.78
CA VAL A 251 24.25 -15.22 0.60
C VAL A 251 25.40 -14.24 0.83
N ALA A 252 26.64 -14.63 0.51
CA ALA A 252 27.81 -13.77 0.66
C ALA A 252 27.73 -12.49 -0.19
N ALA A 253 27.17 -12.59 -1.41
CA ALA A 253 26.94 -11.43 -2.27
C ALA A 253 25.88 -10.46 -1.66
N ALA A 254 24.80 -10.99 -1.10
CA ALA A 254 23.75 -10.19 -0.45
C ALA A 254 24.25 -9.52 0.85
N GLU A 255 25.05 -10.21 1.65
CA GLU A 255 25.72 -9.65 2.84
C GLU A 255 26.70 -8.53 2.45
N SER A 256 27.49 -8.73 1.39
CA SER A 256 28.38 -7.69 0.84
C SER A 256 27.59 -6.46 0.38
N LEU A 257 26.42 -6.64 -0.24
CA LEU A 257 25.53 -5.54 -0.60
C LEU A 257 25.02 -4.78 0.62
N ALA A 258 24.53 -5.47 1.65
CA ALA A 258 24.04 -4.87 2.89
C ALA A 258 25.12 -4.00 3.55
N GLN A 259 26.33 -4.55 3.71
CA GLN A 259 27.49 -3.85 4.26
C GLN A 259 27.86 -2.61 3.43
N GLU A 260 27.92 -2.73 2.10
CA GLU A 260 28.32 -1.63 1.22
C GLU A 260 27.27 -0.50 1.21
N VAL A 261 25.97 -0.80 1.29
CA VAL A 261 24.92 0.23 1.42
C VAL A 261 25.06 0.98 2.75
N CYS A 262 25.17 0.27 3.88
CA CYS A 262 25.32 0.89 5.19
C CYS A 262 26.59 1.75 5.29
N LYS A 263 27.71 1.26 4.75
CA LYS A 263 28.98 2.00 4.61
C LYS A 263 28.81 3.25 3.75
N THR A 264 28.18 3.13 2.58
CA THR A 264 27.98 4.26 1.65
C THR A 264 27.08 5.34 2.25
N VAL A 265 25.97 4.97 2.92
CA VAL A 265 25.14 5.93 3.64
C VAL A 265 25.92 6.61 4.76
N SER A 266 26.69 5.85 5.55
CA SER A 266 27.51 6.39 6.65
C SER A 266 28.59 7.36 6.17
N GLN A 267 29.14 7.19 4.96
CA GLN A 267 30.07 8.14 4.34
C GLN A 267 29.37 9.42 3.84
N LEU A 268 28.12 9.31 3.39
CA LEU A 268 27.33 10.46 2.90
C LEU A 268 26.77 11.33 4.04
N LEU A 269 26.35 10.71 5.16
CA LEU A 269 25.65 11.39 6.26
C LEU A 269 26.40 12.63 6.83
N PRO A 270 27.71 12.59 7.14
CA PRO A 270 28.43 13.76 7.69
C PRO A 270 28.48 14.98 6.77
N GLY A 271 28.32 14.79 5.45
CA GLY A 271 28.28 15.88 4.47
C GLY A 271 26.93 16.58 4.34
N LEU A 272 25.86 16.03 4.95
CA LEU A 272 24.50 16.52 4.79
C LEU A 272 24.15 17.58 5.83
N ARG A 273 23.72 18.76 5.36
CA ARG A 273 23.15 19.83 6.21
C ARG A 273 21.61 19.87 6.17
N ASP A 274 20.99 19.19 5.22
CA ASP A 274 19.54 19.13 5.05
C ASP A 274 18.95 17.97 5.87
N LYS A 275 18.13 18.31 6.87
CA LYS A 275 17.43 17.33 7.73
C LYS A 275 16.60 16.32 6.92
N SER A 276 16.05 16.70 5.77
CA SER A 276 15.30 15.78 4.90
C SER A 276 16.19 14.70 4.28
N LEU A 277 17.42 15.05 3.91
CA LEU A 277 18.40 14.11 3.35
C LEU A 277 19.03 13.23 4.44
N ILE A 278 19.27 13.77 5.64
CA ILE A 278 19.71 12.99 6.81
C ILE A 278 18.67 11.91 7.14
N ASN A 279 17.41 12.29 7.28
CA ASN A 279 16.31 11.35 7.56
C ASN A 279 16.14 10.31 6.44
N ARG A 280 16.37 10.69 5.18
CA ARG A 280 16.38 9.78 4.02
C ARG A 280 17.53 8.78 4.07
N GLY A 281 18.73 9.21 4.49
CA GLY A 281 19.87 8.34 4.75
C GLY A 281 19.59 7.34 5.88
N ALA A 282 19.12 7.80 7.04
CA ALA A 282 18.73 6.93 8.14
C ALA A 282 17.65 5.91 7.73
N SER A 283 16.67 6.33 6.93
CA SER A 283 15.64 5.44 6.38
C SER A 283 16.19 4.39 5.41
N LEU A 284 17.33 4.62 4.75
CA LEU A 284 17.97 3.62 3.88
C LEU A 284 18.66 2.53 4.70
N ILE A 285 19.31 2.88 5.82
CA ILE A 285 19.89 1.88 6.75
C ILE A 285 18.79 0.99 7.31
N MET A 286 17.67 1.57 7.76
CA MET A 286 16.50 0.79 8.22
C MET A 286 15.88 -0.07 7.11
N ARG A 287 15.99 0.33 5.83
CA ARG A 287 15.57 -0.48 4.68
C ARG A 287 16.49 -1.67 4.40
N VAL A 288 17.80 -1.58 4.67
CA VAL A 288 18.69 -2.75 4.57
C VAL A 288 18.20 -3.85 5.52
N ALA A 289 18.01 -3.50 6.80
CA ALA A 289 17.57 -4.44 7.83
C ALA A 289 16.16 -5.03 7.60
N SER A 290 15.29 -4.33 6.85
CA SER A 290 13.91 -4.78 6.58
C SER A 290 13.67 -5.35 5.18
N GLN A 291 14.68 -5.37 4.30
CA GLN A 291 14.55 -5.86 2.92
C GLN A 291 15.68 -6.80 2.49
N VAL A 292 16.91 -6.59 2.95
CA VAL A 292 18.07 -7.41 2.57
C VAL A 292 18.30 -8.54 3.59
N ASP A 293 18.17 -8.27 4.88
CA ASP A 293 18.35 -9.30 5.93
C ASP A 293 17.27 -10.42 5.88
N PRO A 294 15.98 -10.13 5.58
CA PRO A 294 15.00 -11.19 5.32
C PRO A 294 15.34 -12.02 4.07
N TYR A 295 15.85 -11.39 3.01
CA TYR A 295 16.29 -12.08 1.80
C TYR A 295 17.48 -13.01 2.06
N ILE A 296 18.49 -12.54 2.81
CA ILE A 296 19.60 -13.37 3.31
C ILE A 296 19.07 -14.56 4.14
N THR A 297 18.06 -14.33 4.98
CA THR A 297 17.45 -15.36 5.82
C THR A 297 16.76 -16.45 4.99
N VAL A 298 15.96 -16.08 3.98
CA VAL A 298 15.33 -17.05 3.05
C VAL A 298 16.38 -17.81 2.24
N LEU A 299 17.44 -17.16 1.76
CA LEU A 299 18.53 -17.83 1.06
C LEU A 299 19.24 -18.88 1.93
N ARG A 300 19.52 -18.57 3.20
CA ARG A 300 20.10 -19.53 4.17
C ARG A 300 19.16 -20.70 4.45
N GLN A 301 17.84 -20.47 4.52
CA GLN A 301 16.84 -21.54 4.67
C GLN A 301 16.83 -22.48 3.47
N LEU A 302 16.89 -21.94 2.24
CA LEU A 302 16.96 -22.74 1.01
C LEU A 302 18.29 -23.50 0.90
N GLN A 303 19.41 -22.89 1.30
CA GLN A 303 20.72 -23.56 1.40
C GLN A 303 20.66 -24.77 2.35
N ALA A 304 20.08 -24.60 3.54
CA ALA A 304 19.91 -25.68 4.51
C ALA A 304 19.00 -26.82 3.98
N ALA A 305 17.89 -26.48 3.32
CA ALA A 305 17.00 -27.46 2.70
C ALA A 305 17.69 -28.24 1.55
N ALA A 306 18.50 -27.56 0.73
CA ALA A 306 19.26 -28.18 -0.35
C ALA A 306 20.32 -29.17 0.19
N LEU A 307 21.04 -28.80 1.26
CA LEU A 307 22.04 -29.66 1.91
C LEU A 307 21.39 -30.85 2.63
N GLY A 308 20.27 -30.65 3.34
CA GLY A 308 19.54 -31.74 3.99
C GLY A 308 19.01 -32.79 3.01
N SER A 309 18.69 -32.38 1.78
CA SER A 309 18.13 -33.25 0.74
C SER A 309 19.13 -34.23 0.11
N SER A 310 20.45 -34.07 0.30
CA SER A 310 21.45 -35.01 -0.25
C SER A 310 21.70 -36.25 0.61
N GLY A 311 21.18 -36.29 1.84
CA GLY A 311 21.52 -37.27 2.87
C GLY A 311 20.69 -38.55 2.92
N GLY A 312 20.03 -39.00 1.83
CA GLY A 312 19.21 -40.21 1.89
C GLY A 312 18.66 -40.71 0.56
N GLY A 313 19.24 -41.78 0.02
CA GLY A 313 18.72 -42.52 -1.15
C GLY A 313 17.48 -43.38 -0.86
N GLY A 314 16.66 -43.01 0.12
CA GLY A 314 15.39 -43.67 0.44
C GLY A 314 14.23 -42.91 -0.20
N GLY A 315 13.29 -43.63 -0.81
CA GLY A 315 12.14 -43.05 -1.52
C GLY A 315 11.05 -42.43 -0.62
N MET A 316 11.43 -41.54 0.31
CA MET A 316 10.47 -40.70 1.02
C MET A 316 9.88 -39.66 0.06
N SER A 317 8.82 -40.07 -0.63
CA SER A 317 7.82 -39.14 -1.13
C SER A 317 7.41 -38.21 0.00
N TYR A 318 7.47 -36.90 -0.22
CA TYR A 318 6.96 -35.89 0.72
C TYR A 318 5.42 -35.82 0.73
N ALA A 319 4.76 -36.98 0.69
CA ALA A 319 3.55 -37.24 1.46
C ALA A 319 3.86 -37.25 2.98
N GLY A 320 4.56 -36.20 3.45
CA GLY A 320 4.84 -35.97 4.86
C GLY A 320 3.52 -35.71 5.56
N GLY A 321 3.17 -36.57 6.51
CA GLY A 321 1.82 -36.63 7.05
C GLY A 321 1.40 -35.39 7.83
N LEU A 322 0.74 -34.45 7.17
CA LEU A 322 -0.30 -33.61 7.78
C LEU A 322 -1.51 -34.51 8.13
N GLY A 323 -1.29 -35.45 9.04
CA GLY A 323 -2.29 -36.36 9.61
C GLY A 323 -3.14 -35.71 10.70
N GLY A 324 -2.71 -34.56 11.22
CA GLY A 324 -3.63 -33.61 11.82
C GLY A 324 -4.60 -33.13 10.75
N SER A 325 -5.90 -33.38 10.95
CA SER A 325 -6.97 -33.18 9.97
C SER A 325 -6.84 -31.84 9.25
N GLY A 326 -6.47 -31.88 7.96
CA GLY A 326 -6.23 -30.70 7.15
C GLY A 326 -7.52 -29.89 6.96
N SER A 327 -7.78 -28.97 7.88
CA SER A 327 -8.82 -27.97 7.75
C SER A 327 -8.53 -27.16 6.51
N SER A 328 -9.33 -27.38 5.46
CA SER A 328 -9.26 -26.61 4.21
C SER A 328 -9.15 -25.13 4.56
N PRO A 329 -8.11 -24.41 4.10
CA PRO A 329 -7.69 -23.14 4.69
C PRO A 329 -8.90 -22.22 4.84
N GLY A 330 -9.20 -21.86 6.09
CA GLY A 330 -10.53 -21.42 6.50
C GLY A 330 -11.01 -20.24 5.67
N ALA A 331 -12.31 -20.13 5.41
CA ALA A 331 -12.87 -19.21 4.42
C ALA A 331 -12.39 -17.74 4.56
N TRP A 332 -11.95 -17.32 5.75
CA TRP A 332 -11.28 -16.04 5.99
C TRP A 332 -9.95 -15.83 5.23
N SER A 333 -9.19 -16.87 4.88
CA SER A 333 -7.88 -16.76 4.23
C SER A 333 -7.93 -16.32 2.77
N GLY A 334 -9.12 -16.35 2.13
CA GLY A 334 -9.30 -16.05 0.71
C GLY A 334 -8.89 -14.64 0.28
N TRP A 335 -8.67 -13.70 1.21
CA TRP A 335 -8.10 -12.39 0.89
C TRP A 335 -6.70 -12.46 0.25
N ARG A 336 -5.95 -13.56 0.43
CA ARG A 336 -4.64 -13.79 -0.20
C ARG A 336 -4.73 -14.09 -1.71
N GLN A 337 -5.88 -14.59 -2.16
CA GLN A 337 -6.23 -14.87 -3.57
C GLN A 337 -7.67 -14.38 -3.80
N PRO A 338 -7.92 -13.06 -3.76
CA PRO A 338 -9.26 -12.53 -3.62
C PRO A 338 -10.09 -12.77 -4.89
N SER A 339 -11.37 -13.08 -4.71
CA SER A 339 -12.32 -13.31 -5.80
C SER A 339 -13.67 -12.68 -5.51
N MET A 340 -14.46 -12.45 -6.55
CA MET A 340 -15.85 -12.00 -6.40
C MET A 340 -16.68 -13.01 -5.61
N GLU A 341 -16.48 -14.32 -5.81
CA GLU A 341 -17.12 -15.36 -5.00
C GLU A 341 -16.80 -15.20 -3.51
N TRP A 342 -15.53 -15.01 -3.14
CA TRP A 342 -15.11 -14.82 -1.74
C TRP A 342 -15.77 -13.59 -1.11
N LEU A 343 -15.76 -12.44 -1.79
CA LEU A 343 -16.40 -11.22 -1.30
C LEU A 343 -17.95 -11.35 -1.21
N LEU A 344 -18.55 -12.17 -2.07
CA LEU A 344 -19.99 -12.47 -2.10
C LEU A 344 -20.43 -13.55 -1.12
N SER A 345 -19.55 -14.47 -0.70
CA SER A 345 -19.93 -15.58 0.19
C SER A 345 -20.21 -15.09 1.59
N GLY A 346 -19.34 -14.21 2.11
CA GLY A 346 -19.42 -13.65 3.45
C GLY A 346 -19.11 -14.65 4.56
N ASP A 347 -18.67 -15.88 4.24
CA ASP A 347 -18.32 -16.89 5.26
C ASP A 347 -17.13 -16.46 6.13
N TRP A 348 -16.28 -15.58 5.60
CA TRP A 348 -15.19 -14.91 6.30
C TRP A 348 -15.64 -13.84 7.31
N LEU A 349 -16.92 -13.45 7.31
CA LEU A 349 -17.51 -12.55 8.32
C LEU A 349 -17.95 -13.32 9.59
N ALA A 350 -17.72 -14.63 9.65
CA ALA A 350 -17.86 -15.43 10.86
C ALA A 350 -16.75 -15.07 11.86
N ALA A 351 -16.95 -13.96 12.56
CA ALA A 351 -16.13 -13.52 13.68
C ALA A 351 -15.90 -14.69 14.66
N PRO A 352 -14.66 -14.96 15.10
CA PRO A 352 -14.45 -15.77 16.29
C PRO A 352 -15.03 -15.02 17.50
N ASP A 353 -15.63 -15.76 18.44
CA ASP A 353 -15.96 -15.20 19.75
C ASP A 353 -14.66 -14.79 20.46
N LEU A 354 -14.61 -13.53 20.93
CA LEU A 354 -13.51 -13.07 21.78
C LEU A 354 -13.57 -13.81 23.11
N LYS A 355 -12.48 -14.48 23.47
CA LYS A 355 -12.33 -15.18 24.74
C LYS A 355 -11.61 -14.30 25.76
N ASP A 356 -11.99 -14.44 27.02
CA ASP A 356 -11.25 -13.86 28.15
C ASP A 356 -9.88 -14.53 28.34
N THR A 357 -9.78 -15.82 27.97
CA THR A 357 -8.56 -16.63 28.03
C THR A 357 -8.45 -17.54 26.80
N TYR A 358 -7.25 -17.67 26.23
CA TYR A 358 -6.93 -18.55 25.09
C TYR A 358 -5.96 -19.65 25.50
N PRO A 359 -6.13 -20.90 25.04
CA PRO A 359 -5.21 -22.01 25.29
C PRO A 359 -3.75 -21.76 24.88
N GLY A 360 -3.50 -20.85 23.93
CA GLY A 360 -2.16 -20.47 23.50
C GLY A 360 -2.15 -19.28 22.54
N THR A 361 -0.95 -18.73 22.32
CA THR A 361 -0.67 -17.60 21.42
C THR A 361 -1.04 -17.87 19.97
N ALA A 362 -0.93 -19.12 19.50
CA ALA A 362 -1.32 -19.52 18.14
C ALA A 362 -2.84 -19.34 17.89
N GLU A 363 -3.68 -19.70 18.85
CA GLU A 363 -5.14 -19.53 18.74
C GLU A 363 -5.55 -18.06 18.88
N TYR A 364 -4.84 -17.31 19.75
CA TYR A 364 -4.96 -15.85 19.84
C TYR A 364 -4.58 -15.17 18.51
N ALA A 365 -3.50 -15.62 17.86
CA ALA A 365 -3.04 -15.10 16.57
C ALA A 365 -4.03 -15.40 15.43
N GLU A 366 -4.61 -16.61 15.35
CA GLU A 366 -5.67 -16.91 14.38
C GLU A 366 -6.91 -16.03 14.66
N THR A 367 -7.30 -15.89 15.92
CA THR A 367 -8.42 -15.05 16.35
C THR A 367 -8.22 -13.59 15.92
N LEU A 368 -7.05 -13.03 16.19
CA LEU A 368 -6.65 -11.69 15.79
C LEU A 368 -6.66 -11.54 14.25
N HIS A 369 -6.11 -12.50 13.51
CA HIS A 369 -6.09 -12.46 12.05
C HIS A 369 -7.50 -12.47 11.46
N ARG A 370 -8.39 -13.34 11.95
CA ARG A 370 -9.79 -13.40 11.53
C ARG A 370 -10.52 -12.09 11.79
N ILE A 371 -10.30 -11.48 12.95
CA ILE A 371 -10.86 -10.17 13.30
C ILE A 371 -10.32 -9.08 12.36
N MET A 372 -9.01 -9.05 12.09
CA MET A 372 -8.41 -8.07 11.17
C MET A 372 -8.91 -8.23 9.72
N VAL A 373 -9.14 -9.46 9.26
CA VAL A 373 -9.78 -9.73 7.95
C VAL A 373 -11.21 -9.18 7.95
N MET A 374 -12.02 -9.53 8.95
CA MET A 374 -13.39 -9.03 9.08
C MET A 374 -13.42 -7.49 9.05
N LEU A 375 -12.63 -6.82 9.90
CA LEU A 375 -12.59 -5.36 10.01
C LEU A 375 -12.15 -4.68 8.71
N THR A 376 -11.14 -5.23 8.03
CA THR A 376 -10.61 -4.66 6.78
C THR A 376 -11.62 -4.73 5.63
N PHE A 377 -12.39 -5.82 5.55
CA PHE A 377 -13.24 -6.07 4.39
C PHE A 377 -14.74 -5.83 4.65
N TYR A 378 -15.20 -5.60 5.88
CA TYR A 378 -16.62 -5.36 6.24
C TYR A 378 -17.31 -4.29 5.36
N TRP A 379 -16.68 -3.12 5.16
CA TRP A 379 -17.26 -2.06 4.32
C TRP A 379 -17.19 -2.39 2.82
N GLY A 380 -16.18 -3.15 2.40
CA GLY A 380 -16.06 -3.72 1.05
C GLY A 380 -17.11 -4.78 0.73
N ALA A 381 -17.46 -5.65 1.68
CA ALA A 381 -18.64 -6.51 1.58
C ALA A 381 -19.90 -5.64 1.41
N GLY A 382 -19.99 -4.52 2.12
CA GLY A 382 -21.04 -3.52 1.91
C GLY A 382 -21.12 -2.94 0.50
N ALA A 383 -20.12 -3.08 -0.36
CA ALA A 383 -20.26 -2.73 -1.78
C ALA A 383 -21.07 -3.78 -2.56
N VAL A 384 -21.02 -5.07 -2.20
CA VAL A 384 -21.72 -6.17 -2.91
C VAL A 384 -22.90 -6.77 -2.14
N TRP A 385 -23.07 -6.42 -0.86
CA TRP A 385 -24.16 -6.87 0.02
C TRP A 385 -25.26 -5.82 0.23
N PRO A 386 -26.52 -6.24 0.43
CA PRO A 386 -27.63 -5.32 0.69
C PRO A 386 -27.46 -4.61 2.04
N LYS A 387 -27.81 -3.32 2.05
CA LYS A 387 -27.69 -2.43 3.23
C LYS A 387 -29.02 -2.28 3.96
N CYS A 388 -28.93 -2.13 5.28
CA CYS A 388 -30.04 -1.95 6.19
C CYS A 388 -30.80 -0.66 5.89
N GLN A 389 -32.11 -0.82 5.63
CA GLN A 389 -33.03 0.27 5.27
C GLN A 389 -33.81 0.82 6.47
N PHE A 390 -33.50 0.38 7.70
CA PHE A 390 -34.09 0.94 8.90
C PHE A 390 -33.87 2.45 8.94
N ARG A 391 -34.98 3.18 9.06
CA ARG A 391 -35.00 4.63 9.22
C ARG A 391 -35.18 4.91 10.70
N GLN A 392 -34.20 5.59 11.30
CA GLN A 392 -34.37 6.11 12.65
C GLN A 392 -35.50 7.15 12.59
N GLN A 393 -36.59 6.91 13.30
CA GLN A 393 -37.62 7.93 13.49
C GLN A 393 -36.97 9.11 14.21
N SER A 394 -37.11 10.31 13.64
CA SER A 394 -36.77 11.56 14.32
C SER A 394 -37.51 11.61 15.66
N GLN A 395 -36.82 11.98 16.74
CA GLN A 395 -37.42 11.97 18.08
C GLN A 395 -38.73 12.78 18.10
N PRO A 396 -39.80 12.29 18.74
CA PRO A 396 -41.05 13.04 18.85
C PRO A 396 -40.79 14.36 19.58
N GLY A 397 -41.10 15.48 18.93
CA GLY A 397 -40.78 16.84 19.39
C GLY A 397 -39.65 17.54 18.63
N GLY A 398 -38.86 16.83 17.80
CA GLY A 398 -37.96 17.47 16.85
C GLY A 398 -38.74 18.19 15.74
N PRO A 399 -38.25 19.33 15.20
CA PRO A 399 -38.86 19.97 14.03
C PRO A 399 -38.85 19.00 12.84
N PRO A 400 -39.86 19.03 11.95
CA PRO A 400 -39.92 18.13 10.80
C PRO A 400 -38.70 18.34 9.92
N SER A 401 -37.83 17.32 9.87
CA SER A 401 -36.68 17.29 8.98
C SER A 401 -37.14 17.34 7.53
N ALA A 402 -36.32 17.87 6.62
CA ALA A 402 -36.64 17.78 5.19
C ALA A 402 -36.84 16.30 4.80
N PRO A 403 -37.77 15.96 3.89
CA PRO A 403 -38.15 14.57 3.63
C PRO A 403 -37.00 13.69 3.09
N ASP A 404 -35.92 14.28 2.58
CA ASP A 404 -34.69 13.58 2.16
C ASP A 404 -33.65 13.39 3.30
N ASP A 405 -33.74 14.09 4.43
CA ASP A 405 -32.77 14.01 5.55
C ASP A 405 -32.91 12.76 6.43
N VAL A 406 -33.88 11.87 6.16
CA VAL A 406 -34.18 10.70 6.99
C VAL A 406 -33.07 9.64 6.88
N LYS A 407 -32.05 9.80 7.73
CA LYS A 407 -30.83 8.99 7.81
C LYS A 407 -31.16 7.50 7.99
N CYS A 408 -31.06 6.76 6.88
CA CYS A 408 -31.16 5.31 6.87
C CYS A 408 -29.90 4.69 7.49
N CYS A 409 -30.05 3.52 8.12
CA CYS A 409 -28.97 2.84 8.85
C CYS A 409 -27.69 2.61 8.01
N GLY A 410 -27.82 2.15 6.77
CA GLY A 410 -26.68 2.00 5.83
C GLY A 410 -25.71 0.84 6.11
N GLU A 411 -25.72 0.25 7.31
CA GLU A 411 -24.95 -0.96 7.66
C GLU A 411 -25.27 -2.11 6.69
N PRO A 412 -24.28 -2.86 6.19
CA PRO A 412 -24.54 -4.06 5.41
C PRO A 412 -25.20 -5.17 6.26
N LEU A 413 -26.08 -5.97 5.65
CA LEU A 413 -26.81 -7.06 6.33
C LEU A 413 -25.93 -8.31 6.42
N LEU A 414 -24.89 -8.23 7.28
CA LEU A 414 -23.82 -9.24 7.38
C LEU A 414 -23.88 -10.11 8.64
N ALA A 415 -24.59 -9.69 9.69
CA ALA A 415 -24.59 -10.43 10.95
C ALA A 415 -25.39 -11.73 10.78
N SER A 416 -24.74 -12.89 10.91
CA SER A 416 -25.38 -14.19 10.78
C SER A 416 -26.50 -14.37 11.81
N VAL A 417 -27.62 -14.96 11.38
CA VAL A 417 -28.66 -15.48 12.28
C VAL A 417 -28.27 -16.91 12.67
N SER A 418 -27.23 -17.03 13.49
CA SER A 418 -26.76 -18.34 13.98
C SER A 418 -27.83 -19.02 14.83
N ARG A 419 -28.05 -20.32 14.58
CA ARG A 419 -28.94 -21.18 15.36
C ARG A 419 -28.28 -21.72 16.64
N ASP A 420 -26.96 -21.59 16.75
CA ASP A 420 -26.20 -22.34 17.76
C ASP A 420 -25.98 -21.53 19.05
N HIS A 421 -26.10 -20.20 18.99
CA HIS A 421 -26.14 -19.33 20.19
C HIS A 421 -27.48 -19.41 20.97
N HIS A 422 -28.30 -20.43 20.76
CA HIS A 422 -29.62 -20.56 21.40
C HIS A 422 -29.56 -21.01 22.88
N HIS A 423 -28.44 -21.57 23.34
CA HIS A 423 -28.33 -22.19 24.67
C HIS A 423 -28.51 -21.27 25.90
N HIS A 424 -28.45 -19.93 25.76
CA HIS A 424 -28.54 -19.02 26.91
C HIS A 424 -29.76 -18.09 26.97
N ARG A 425 -30.73 -18.18 26.04
CA ARG A 425 -32.03 -17.46 26.18
C ARG A 425 -33.24 -18.27 25.71
N HIS A 426 -33.70 -19.17 26.57
CA HIS A 426 -35.05 -19.74 26.52
C HIS A 426 -36.10 -18.71 26.96
N GLN A 427 -36.46 -17.76 26.07
CA GLN A 427 -37.80 -17.15 26.02
C GLN A 427 -37.93 -16.23 24.78
N HIS A 428 -39.03 -16.37 24.05
CA HIS A 428 -39.46 -15.51 22.92
C HIS A 428 -38.45 -15.28 21.78
N GLN A 429 -37.87 -16.36 21.25
CA GLN A 429 -37.31 -16.33 19.89
C GLN A 429 -38.43 -16.20 18.85
N MET A 430 -38.78 -14.96 18.49
CA MET A 430 -39.46 -14.72 17.22
C MET A 430 -38.49 -15.04 16.08
N LYS A 431 -38.86 -15.96 15.17
CA LYS A 431 -38.07 -16.22 13.97
C LYS A 431 -37.93 -14.92 13.18
N GLU A 432 -36.72 -14.43 12.99
CA GLU A 432 -36.49 -13.23 12.20
C GLU A 432 -36.91 -13.49 10.75
N VAL A 433 -37.94 -12.78 10.29
CA VAL A 433 -38.47 -12.92 8.92
C VAL A 433 -37.67 -12.03 7.97
N CYS A 434 -37.44 -12.50 6.75
CA CYS A 434 -36.83 -11.70 5.69
C CYS A 434 -37.62 -10.41 5.42
N THR A 435 -37.08 -9.25 5.79
CA THR A 435 -37.70 -7.93 5.56
C THR A 435 -37.41 -7.38 4.15
N ALA A 436 -36.71 -8.12 3.30
CA ALA A 436 -36.52 -7.73 1.91
C ALA A 436 -37.87 -7.78 1.17
N ARG A 437 -38.37 -6.60 0.76
CA ARG A 437 -39.65 -6.40 0.05
C ARG A 437 -39.72 -7.01 -1.37
N LEU A 438 -38.94 -8.05 -1.66
CA LEU A 438 -39.03 -8.86 -2.87
C LEU A 438 -40.25 -9.78 -2.74
N ARG A 439 -41.34 -9.42 -3.43
CA ARG A 439 -42.57 -10.24 -3.60
C ARG A 439 -43.16 -10.80 -2.28
N GLY A 440 -43.06 -10.06 -1.18
CA GLY A 440 -43.62 -10.46 0.12
C GLY A 440 -42.96 -11.69 0.76
N CYS A 441 -41.67 -11.94 0.48
CA CYS A 441 -40.94 -13.10 1.00
C CYS A 441 -41.02 -13.24 2.54
N GLN A 442 -41.66 -14.31 3.02
CA GLN A 442 -41.73 -14.66 4.45
C GLN A 442 -40.68 -15.71 4.89
N GLY A 443 -39.62 -15.90 4.09
CA GLY A 443 -38.56 -16.86 4.42
C GLY A 443 -37.75 -16.43 5.67
N GLU A 444 -37.27 -17.42 6.43
CA GLU A 444 -36.38 -17.23 7.59
C GLU A 444 -35.13 -16.43 7.19
N ALA A 445 -34.83 -15.36 7.93
CA ALA A 445 -33.63 -14.56 7.72
C ALA A 445 -32.38 -15.37 8.11
N ALA A 446 -31.36 -15.35 7.24
CA ALA A 446 -30.07 -15.97 7.49
C ALA A 446 -28.99 -14.95 7.85
N TRP A 447 -29.18 -13.67 7.47
CA TRP A 447 -28.38 -12.54 7.94
C TRP A 447 -29.28 -11.37 8.32
N ARG A 448 -28.80 -10.53 9.23
CA ARG A 448 -29.48 -9.35 9.75
C ARG A 448 -28.55 -8.14 9.86
N CYS A 449 -29.13 -6.99 10.18
CA CYS A 449 -28.34 -5.82 10.59
C CYS A 449 -27.67 -6.11 11.95
N PRO A 450 -26.38 -5.79 12.15
CA PRO A 450 -25.72 -5.98 13.46
C PRO A 450 -26.37 -5.16 14.58
N ARG A 451 -27.09 -4.08 14.25
CA ARG A 451 -27.87 -3.29 15.19
C ARG A 451 -29.20 -4.00 15.46
N SER A 452 -29.24 -4.86 16.48
CA SER A 452 -30.37 -5.72 16.85
C SER A 452 -31.76 -5.04 16.84
N ARG A 453 -31.85 -3.78 17.29
CA ARG A 453 -33.10 -3.00 17.32
C ARG A 453 -33.67 -2.64 15.93
N HIS A 454 -32.95 -2.89 14.84
CA HIS A 454 -33.38 -2.50 13.49
C HIS A 454 -34.26 -3.53 12.78
N GLY A 455 -34.42 -4.74 13.35
CA GLY A 455 -35.34 -5.78 12.85
C GLY A 455 -35.20 -6.17 11.37
N SER A 456 -34.08 -5.83 10.73
CA SER A 456 -33.90 -5.90 9.28
C SER A 456 -33.10 -7.15 8.92
N GLY A 457 -33.77 -8.13 8.32
CA GLY A 457 -33.22 -9.45 8.00
C GLY A 457 -33.37 -9.84 6.52
N ILE A 458 -32.55 -10.78 6.04
CA ILE A 458 -32.61 -11.29 4.67
C ILE A 458 -32.33 -12.80 4.60
N CYS A 459 -33.13 -13.52 3.82
CA CYS A 459 -32.97 -14.96 3.58
C CYS A 459 -32.01 -15.26 2.41
N ARG A 460 -31.57 -16.52 2.29
CA ARG A 460 -30.57 -16.98 1.29
C ARG A 460 -30.96 -16.72 -0.16
N SER A 461 -32.25 -16.81 -0.52
CA SER A 461 -32.73 -16.53 -1.89
C SER A 461 -32.76 -15.03 -2.20
N CYS A 462 -33.37 -14.23 -1.30
CA CYS A 462 -33.39 -12.77 -1.42
C CYS A 462 -32.00 -12.16 -1.43
N LEU A 463 -31.04 -12.69 -0.64
CA LEU A 463 -29.65 -12.24 -0.66
C LEU A 463 -29.05 -12.43 -2.05
N ARG A 464 -29.07 -13.65 -2.60
CA ARG A 464 -28.50 -13.94 -3.93
C ARG A 464 -29.08 -13.03 -5.02
N GLN A 465 -30.40 -12.79 -4.98
CA GLN A 465 -31.06 -11.87 -5.92
C GLN A 465 -30.64 -10.41 -5.73
N LYS A 466 -30.45 -9.94 -4.49
CA LYS A 466 -29.95 -8.57 -4.22
C LYS A 466 -28.48 -8.40 -4.58
N GLN A 467 -27.63 -9.39 -4.28
CA GLN A 467 -26.22 -9.42 -4.70
C GLN A 467 -26.10 -9.33 -6.22
N ALA A 468 -26.83 -10.17 -6.97
CA ALA A 468 -26.84 -10.13 -8.43
C ALA A 468 -27.26 -8.75 -9.00
N GLY A 469 -28.16 -8.04 -8.32
CA GLY A 469 -28.50 -6.66 -8.66
C GLY A 469 -27.38 -5.66 -8.36
N LEU A 470 -26.72 -5.77 -7.19
CA LEU A 470 -25.65 -4.87 -6.75
C LEU A 470 -24.37 -4.97 -7.59
N ILE A 471 -24.05 -6.17 -8.08
CA ILE A 471 -22.89 -6.46 -8.94
C ILE A 471 -23.20 -6.37 -10.44
N GLY A 472 -24.48 -6.22 -10.79
CA GLY A 472 -24.99 -6.08 -12.16
C GLY A 472 -24.89 -4.66 -12.71
N SER A 473 -25.83 -4.33 -13.61
CA SER A 473 -25.91 -3.05 -14.31
C SER A 473 -26.84 -2.02 -13.62
N GLU A 474 -26.87 -0.80 -14.17
CA GLU A 474 -26.95 0.45 -13.41
C GLU A 474 -28.09 0.60 -12.37
N GLN A 475 -29.32 0.18 -12.71
CA GLN A 475 -30.50 0.51 -11.90
C GLN A 475 -30.44 -0.06 -10.47
N HIS A 476 -29.77 -1.18 -10.28
CA HIS A 476 -29.67 -1.87 -8.99
C HIS A 476 -28.23 -2.03 -8.50
N ALA A 477 -27.25 -1.66 -9.33
CA ALA A 477 -25.84 -1.69 -9.00
C ALA A 477 -25.51 -0.91 -7.71
N SER A 478 -24.36 -1.22 -7.14
CA SER A 478 -23.85 -0.51 -5.98
C SER A 478 -23.37 0.90 -6.34
N THR A 479 -23.58 1.86 -5.44
CA THR A 479 -22.93 3.18 -5.52
C THR A 479 -21.43 3.11 -5.30
N ASP A 480 -20.94 1.98 -4.78
CA ASP A 480 -19.57 1.78 -4.31
C ASP A 480 -18.76 0.90 -5.28
N ILE A 481 -19.34 0.59 -6.45
CA ILE A 481 -18.66 -0.01 -7.60
C ILE A 481 -18.61 1.04 -8.72
N TYR A 482 -17.44 1.19 -9.29
CA TYR A 482 -17.13 2.13 -10.36
C TYR A 482 -16.52 1.37 -11.54
N ASP A 483 -16.79 1.79 -12.77
CA ASP A 483 -16.03 1.35 -13.93
C ASP A 483 -15.01 2.42 -14.32
N ALA A 484 -13.89 1.99 -14.90
CA ALA A 484 -12.87 2.86 -15.48
C ALA A 484 -12.17 2.19 -16.68
N MET A 485 -11.31 2.93 -17.37
CA MET A 485 -10.41 2.45 -18.41
C MET A 485 -8.97 2.81 -18.07
N VAL A 486 -8.04 1.87 -18.24
CA VAL A 486 -6.59 2.14 -18.12
C VAL A 486 -6.17 3.12 -19.21
N GLU A 487 -5.88 4.36 -18.82
CA GLU A 487 -5.36 5.42 -19.70
C GLU A 487 -3.90 5.12 -20.06
N ARG A 488 -3.07 4.77 -19.07
CA ARG A 488 -1.66 4.39 -19.26
C ARG A 488 -1.05 3.72 -18.02
N GLU A 489 0.13 3.14 -18.23
CA GLU A 489 1.02 2.53 -17.24
C GLU A 489 2.20 3.47 -16.97
N GLU A 490 2.51 3.76 -15.71
CA GLU A 490 3.66 4.56 -15.27
C GLU A 490 4.48 3.80 -14.21
N PHE A 491 5.81 3.85 -14.30
CA PHE A 491 6.69 3.40 -13.21
C PHE A 491 7.11 4.59 -12.34
N ARG A 492 6.81 4.48 -11.05
CA ARG A 492 7.03 5.49 -10.01
C ARG A 492 7.80 4.88 -8.84
N ARG A 493 8.17 5.69 -7.83
CA ARG A 493 8.91 5.20 -6.64
C ARG A 493 8.09 4.24 -5.78
N ASP A 494 6.78 4.44 -5.75
CA ASP A 494 5.81 3.56 -5.10
C ASP A 494 5.61 2.24 -5.89
N GLY A 495 5.97 2.19 -7.17
CA GLY A 495 5.97 0.98 -7.99
C GLY A 495 5.33 1.20 -9.37
N GLN A 496 4.75 0.13 -9.91
CA GLN A 496 3.95 0.18 -11.14
C GLN A 496 2.57 0.77 -10.82
N VAL A 497 2.21 1.85 -11.51
CA VAL A 497 0.98 2.63 -11.27
C VAL A 497 0.20 2.76 -12.56
N TYR A 498 -1.10 2.48 -12.48
CA TYR A 498 -2.03 2.52 -13.59
C TYR A 498 -2.87 3.79 -13.46
N LEU A 499 -2.77 4.68 -14.45
CA LEU A 499 -3.61 5.86 -14.53
C LEU A 499 -4.89 5.47 -15.25
N LEU A 500 -6.00 5.81 -14.63
CA LEU A 500 -7.34 5.44 -15.06
C LEU A 500 -8.11 6.69 -15.50
N SER A 501 -8.92 6.52 -16.53
CA SER A 501 -9.80 7.51 -17.12
C SER A 501 -11.23 6.95 -17.22
N GLN A 502 -12.19 7.80 -17.57
CA GLN A 502 -13.61 7.42 -17.71
C GLN A 502 -14.20 6.83 -16.40
N LEU A 503 -13.67 7.24 -15.24
CA LEU A 503 -14.13 6.78 -13.93
C LEU A 503 -15.60 7.17 -13.70
N GLN A 504 -16.49 6.19 -13.66
CA GLN A 504 -17.93 6.39 -13.48
C GLN A 504 -18.49 5.38 -12.48
N SER A 505 -19.24 5.84 -11.48
CA SER A 505 -19.99 4.92 -10.60
C SER A 505 -21.04 4.18 -11.42
N ARG A 506 -21.16 2.85 -11.25
CA ARG A 506 -22.22 2.06 -11.89
C ARG A 506 -23.63 2.50 -11.48
N ARG A 507 -23.74 3.16 -10.32
CA ARG A 507 -24.95 3.83 -9.88
C ARG A 507 -24.60 5.16 -9.21
N PRO A 508 -24.55 6.26 -9.98
CA PRO A 508 -24.25 7.57 -9.44
C PRO A 508 -25.19 7.94 -8.28
N PRO A 509 -24.69 8.52 -7.17
CA PRO A 509 -25.53 9.04 -6.11
C PRO A 509 -26.37 10.23 -6.61
N ARG A 510 -27.58 10.42 -6.06
CA ARG A 510 -28.50 11.52 -6.43
C ARG A 510 -27.87 12.91 -6.29
N VAL A 511 -26.95 13.06 -5.34
CA VAL A 511 -26.14 14.27 -5.12
C VAL A 511 -24.70 13.92 -5.46
N ASN A 512 -24.07 14.69 -6.35
CA ASN A 512 -22.68 14.47 -6.74
C ASN A 512 -21.76 14.47 -5.51
N PRO A 513 -20.78 13.55 -5.41
CA PRO A 513 -19.84 13.55 -4.29
C PRO A 513 -19.04 14.85 -4.24
N ASN A 514 -18.94 15.46 -3.06
CA ASN A 514 -17.89 16.43 -2.81
C ASN A 514 -16.56 15.68 -2.73
N TRP A 515 -15.85 15.57 -3.86
CA TRP A 515 -14.62 14.78 -3.99
C TRP A 515 -13.47 15.22 -3.06
N LYS A 516 -13.54 16.44 -2.50
CA LYS A 516 -12.58 16.97 -1.52
C LYS A 516 -12.85 16.50 -0.09
N THR A 517 -14.10 16.25 0.28
CA THR A 517 -14.50 15.85 1.66
C THR A 517 -15.03 14.43 1.77
N THR A 518 -15.29 13.76 0.65
CA THR A 518 -15.75 12.37 0.64
C THR A 518 -14.64 11.37 0.97
N TYR A 519 -14.99 10.30 1.66
CA TYR A 519 -14.13 9.13 1.86
C TYR A 519 -14.14 8.19 0.63
N ARG A 520 -15.06 8.39 -0.32
CA ARG A 520 -15.18 7.57 -1.53
C ARG A 520 -13.95 7.70 -2.42
N LEU A 521 -13.35 6.57 -2.78
CA LEU A 521 -12.13 6.49 -3.61
C LEU A 521 -11.03 7.48 -3.15
N LYS A 522 -10.89 7.68 -1.83
CA LYS A 522 -9.88 8.56 -1.26
C LYS A 522 -8.47 8.02 -1.51
N THR A 523 -7.50 8.91 -1.68
CA THR A 523 -6.06 8.60 -1.77
C THR A 523 -5.61 7.74 -0.57
N SER A 524 -4.76 6.75 -0.84
CA SER A 524 -4.39 5.61 0.01
C SER A 524 -5.57 4.76 0.52
N GLY A 525 -6.72 4.84 -0.12
CA GLY A 525 -7.84 3.92 0.05
C GLY A 525 -7.60 2.58 -0.64
N LEU A 526 -8.07 1.51 -0.01
CA LEU A 526 -8.02 0.13 -0.51
C LEU A 526 -9.22 -0.12 -1.42
N VAL A 527 -8.96 -0.65 -2.62
CA VAL A 527 -9.99 -1.09 -3.58
C VAL A 527 -9.74 -2.51 -4.04
N ALA A 528 -10.81 -3.22 -4.41
CA ALA A 528 -10.70 -4.41 -5.25
C ALA A 528 -10.83 -4.01 -6.73
N VAL A 529 -10.03 -4.62 -7.59
CA VAL A 529 -10.03 -4.39 -9.04
C VAL A 529 -10.36 -5.70 -9.75
N ALA A 530 -11.34 -5.68 -10.64
CA ALA A 530 -11.62 -6.75 -11.60
C ALA A 530 -11.37 -6.24 -13.02
N VAL A 531 -10.71 -7.03 -13.86
CA VAL A 531 -10.64 -6.76 -15.31
C VAL A 531 -11.97 -7.17 -15.95
N LEU A 532 -12.45 -6.35 -16.89
CA LEU A 532 -13.71 -6.53 -17.61
C LEU A 532 -13.47 -6.68 -19.11
N ALA A 533 -14.35 -7.41 -19.80
CA ALA A 533 -14.38 -7.39 -21.27
C ALA A 533 -15.03 -6.09 -21.80
N ALA A 534 -16.07 -5.59 -21.11
CA ALA A 534 -16.73 -4.32 -21.39
C ALA A 534 -17.07 -3.55 -20.10
N SER A 535 -17.04 -2.22 -20.17
CA SER A 535 -17.58 -1.39 -19.08
C SER A 535 -19.07 -1.69 -18.86
N ARG A 536 -19.52 -1.63 -17.61
CA ARG A 536 -20.90 -1.91 -17.13
C ARG A 536 -21.36 -3.37 -17.21
N GLU A 537 -20.50 -4.32 -17.62
CA GLU A 537 -20.84 -5.74 -17.59
C GLU A 537 -21.01 -6.26 -16.14
N PRO A 538 -21.95 -7.17 -15.85
CA PRO A 538 -22.10 -7.76 -14.51
C PRO A 538 -20.81 -8.43 -14.02
N LEU A 539 -20.45 -8.20 -12.75
CA LEU A 539 -19.33 -8.93 -12.15
C LEU A 539 -19.74 -10.37 -11.85
N MET A 540 -19.07 -11.33 -12.48
CA MET A 540 -19.31 -12.75 -12.24
C MET A 540 -18.58 -13.22 -10.98
N ARG A 541 -19.11 -14.25 -10.32
CA ARG A 541 -18.48 -14.88 -9.14
C ARG A 541 -17.04 -15.35 -9.42
N SER A 542 -16.82 -15.85 -10.63
CA SER A 542 -15.53 -16.30 -11.15
C SER A 542 -14.53 -15.19 -11.48
N HIS A 543 -14.90 -13.90 -11.38
CA HIS A 543 -13.92 -12.83 -11.56
C HIS A 543 -12.91 -12.86 -10.40
N ALA A 544 -11.66 -13.14 -10.75
CA ALA A 544 -10.52 -12.86 -9.88
C ALA A 544 -10.47 -11.36 -9.56
N LEU A 545 -10.08 -11.04 -8.33
CA LEU A 545 -9.83 -9.67 -7.89
C LEU A 545 -8.34 -9.46 -7.71
N THR A 546 -7.92 -8.21 -7.83
CA THR A 546 -6.61 -7.72 -7.40
C THR A 546 -6.84 -6.59 -6.41
N TRP A 547 -6.19 -6.64 -5.24
CA TRP A 547 -6.19 -5.49 -4.33
C TRP A 547 -5.36 -4.36 -4.92
N ALA A 548 -5.80 -3.12 -4.76
CA ALA A 548 -5.04 -1.94 -5.17
C ALA A 548 -5.16 -0.81 -4.15
N GLU A 549 -4.12 0.01 -4.08
CA GLU A 549 -4.11 1.30 -3.39
C GLU A 549 -4.43 2.41 -4.39
N ILE A 550 -5.30 3.35 -4.02
CA ILE A 550 -5.49 4.59 -4.79
C ILE A 550 -4.32 5.53 -4.51
N VAL A 551 -3.56 5.91 -5.53
CA VAL A 551 -2.39 6.79 -5.40
C VAL A 551 -2.65 8.13 -6.10
N PRO A 552 -1.95 9.23 -5.74
CA PRO A 552 -2.16 10.53 -6.38
C PRO A 552 -1.98 10.47 -7.89
N VAL A 553 -2.90 11.07 -8.67
CA VAL A 553 -2.74 11.15 -10.13
C VAL A 553 -1.46 11.90 -10.53
N THR A 554 -1.14 12.99 -9.83
CA THR A 554 0.09 13.77 -10.03
C THR A 554 1.11 13.47 -8.94
N THR A 555 2.37 13.24 -9.30
CA THR A 555 3.45 12.97 -8.33
C THR A 555 3.82 14.24 -7.55
N TYR A 556 4.19 14.07 -6.27
CA TYR A 556 4.51 15.15 -5.31
C TYR A 556 5.67 16.09 -5.71
N HIS A 557 6.36 15.84 -6.83
CA HIS A 557 7.51 16.65 -7.28
C HIS A 557 7.13 17.97 -7.97
N ALA A 558 5.82 18.27 -8.11
CA ALA A 558 5.32 19.60 -8.45
C ALA A 558 4.91 20.37 -7.17
N PRO A 559 5.80 21.18 -6.55
CA PRO A 559 5.45 21.96 -5.37
C PRO A 559 4.25 22.88 -5.66
N GLY A 560 3.28 22.89 -4.75
CA GLY A 560 2.02 23.62 -4.89
C GLY A 560 0.89 22.90 -5.65
N LYS A 561 1.11 21.70 -6.22
CA LYS A 561 0.05 20.93 -6.93
C LYS A 561 -0.42 19.64 -6.23
N GLY A 562 0.23 19.21 -5.15
CA GLY A 562 -0.04 17.91 -4.50
C GLY A 562 -1.44 17.72 -3.88
N ASP A 563 -2.25 18.77 -3.75
CA ASP A 563 -3.60 18.74 -3.15
C ASP A 563 -4.73 18.83 -4.21
N GLN A 564 -4.49 18.32 -5.42
CA GLN A 564 -5.44 18.39 -6.55
C GLN A 564 -6.03 17.02 -6.96
N ASP A 565 -5.70 15.94 -6.26
CA ASP A 565 -6.19 14.57 -6.55
C ASP A 565 -7.73 14.45 -6.53
N TRP A 566 -8.41 15.23 -5.68
CA TRP A 566 -9.87 15.32 -5.67
C TRP A 566 -10.46 15.96 -6.95
N SER A 567 -9.70 16.82 -7.62
CA SER A 567 -10.11 17.48 -8.88
C SER A 567 -9.97 16.51 -10.04
N GLU A 568 -8.90 15.71 -10.08
CA GLU A 568 -8.74 14.62 -11.04
C GLU A 568 -9.88 13.59 -10.90
N ARG A 569 -10.24 13.19 -9.67
CA ARG A 569 -11.44 12.35 -9.42
C ARG A 569 -12.73 12.99 -9.91
N ALA A 570 -12.90 14.30 -9.72
CA ALA A 570 -14.06 15.04 -10.24
C ALA A 570 -14.12 15.05 -11.78
N ASN A 571 -12.95 15.03 -12.43
CA ASN A 571 -12.80 14.95 -13.89
C ASN A 571 -12.83 13.49 -14.43
N GLY A 572 -13.19 12.50 -13.61
CA GLY A 572 -13.27 11.10 -14.02
C GLY A 572 -11.90 10.42 -14.21
N ARG A 573 -10.86 10.90 -13.54
CA ARG A 573 -9.49 10.34 -13.56
C ARG A 573 -9.03 9.93 -12.16
N MET A 574 -8.25 8.86 -12.06
CA MET A 574 -7.60 8.45 -10.81
C MET A 574 -6.33 7.65 -11.14
N ALA A 575 -5.50 7.34 -10.13
CA ALA A 575 -4.40 6.40 -10.31
C ALA A 575 -4.48 5.30 -9.24
N ILE A 576 -4.10 4.08 -9.63
CA ILE A 576 -4.05 2.92 -8.72
C ILE A 576 -2.70 2.22 -8.80
N ARG A 577 -2.27 1.67 -7.67
CA ARG A 577 -1.10 0.82 -7.51
C ARG A 577 -1.59 -0.56 -7.11
N LEU A 578 -1.35 -1.58 -7.94
CA LEU A 578 -1.74 -2.95 -7.61
C LEU A 578 -0.89 -3.47 -6.45
N LEU A 579 -1.51 -4.19 -5.52
CA LEU A 579 -0.86 -4.79 -4.35
C LEU A 579 -0.61 -6.28 -4.62
N GLY A 580 0.59 -6.74 -4.29
CA GLY A 580 1.01 -8.14 -4.36
C GLY A 580 2.12 -8.40 -3.34
N CYS A 581 2.86 -9.50 -3.50
CA CYS A 581 3.95 -9.93 -2.60
C CYS A 581 4.89 -8.79 -2.13
N ASN A 582 5.29 -7.88 -3.03
CA ASN A 582 6.16 -6.73 -2.73
C ASN A 582 5.56 -5.70 -1.73
N SER A 583 4.24 -5.73 -1.50
CA SER A 583 3.53 -4.87 -0.54
C SER A 583 3.07 -5.61 0.73
N ALA A 584 2.89 -6.92 0.65
CA ALA A 584 2.63 -7.82 1.79
C ALA A 584 2.96 -9.25 1.35
N GLY A 585 3.88 -9.92 2.05
CA GLY A 585 4.48 -11.19 1.59
C GLY A 585 3.50 -12.35 1.40
N HIS A 586 2.33 -12.29 2.05
CA HIS A 586 1.27 -13.31 1.94
C HIS A 586 0.22 -13.02 0.86
N LEU A 587 0.30 -11.87 0.16
CA LEU A 587 -0.43 -11.69 -1.08
C LEU A 587 0.26 -12.50 -2.18
N HIS A 588 -0.51 -13.28 -2.94
CA HIS A 588 0.03 -13.90 -4.14
C HIS A 588 0.57 -12.83 -5.11
N PRO A 589 1.57 -13.17 -5.95
CA PRO A 589 1.87 -12.35 -7.12
C PRO A 589 0.57 -12.13 -7.91
N THR A 590 0.33 -10.91 -8.36
CA THR A 590 -0.89 -10.57 -9.12
C THR A 590 -0.95 -11.44 -10.36
N SER A 591 -1.96 -12.32 -10.42
CA SER A 591 -2.18 -13.29 -11.49
C SER A 591 -2.19 -12.66 -12.89
N ASP A 592 -2.08 -13.47 -13.93
CA ASP A 592 -1.87 -13.08 -15.34
C ASP A 592 -3.02 -12.28 -16.00
N ALA A 593 -3.92 -11.72 -15.20
CA ALA A 593 -4.76 -10.57 -15.52
C ALA A 593 -3.88 -9.34 -15.84
N THR A 594 -3.27 -9.37 -17.03
CA THR A 594 -2.41 -8.30 -17.58
C THR A 594 -3.22 -7.02 -17.78
N VAL A 595 -3.21 -6.16 -16.77
CA VAL A 595 -3.84 -4.82 -16.80
C VAL A 595 -3.13 -3.98 -17.85
N THR A 596 -3.67 -3.95 -19.06
CA THR A 596 -3.07 -3.32 -20.24
C THR A 596 -3.72 -1.98 -20.55
N HIS A 597 -3.03 -1.13 -21.31
CA HIS A 597 -3.61 0.12 -21.84
C HIS A 597 -4.92 -0.16 -22.58
N GLY A 598 -5.98 0.57 -22.24
CA GLY A 598 -7.33 0.38 -22.79
C GLY A 598 -8.18 -0.70 -22.11
N ALA A 599 -7.61 -1.51 -21.22
CA ALA A 599 -8.38 -2.48 -20.44
C ALA A 599 -9.46 -1.79 -19.61
N ARG A 600 -10.64 -2.42 -19.53
CA ARG A 600 -11.74 -1.95 -18.70
C ARG A 600 -11.64 -2.59 -17.32
N LEU A 601 -11.85 -1.80 -16.29
CA LEU A 601 -11.76 -2.22 -14.89
C LEU A 601 -13.07 -1.91 -14.17
N ALA A 602 -13.51 -2.82 -13.31
CA ALA A 602 -14.38 -2.48 -12.19
C ALA A 602 -13.53 -2.24 -10.95
N ILE A 603 -13.91 -1.23 -10.17
CA ILE A 603 -13.24 -0.79 -8.94
C ILE A 603 -14.28 -0.84 -7.83
N ILE A 604 -14.03 -1.67 -6.82
CA ILE A 604 -14.88 -1.85 -5.65
C ILE A 604 -14.26 -1.05 -4.49
N ASP A 605 -14.91 0.02 -4.08
CA ASP A 605 -14.46 0.91 -3.00
C ASP A 605 -14.68 0.26 -1.63
N LEU A 606 -13.60 -0.22 -1.00
CA LEU A 606 -13.69 -0.87 0.31
C LEU A 606 -13.70 0.14 1.46
N ARG A 607 -13.36 1.42 1.19
CA ARG A 607 -13.36 2.56 2.13
C ARG A 607 -12.45 2.41 3.36
N VAL A 608 -11.40 1.60 3.27
CA VAL A 608 -10.40 1.37 4.33
C VAL A 608 -9.03 1.85 3.85
N PHE A 609 -8.14 2.26 4.77
CA PHE A 609 -6.86 2.92 4.45
C PHE A 609 -5.69 1.91 4.39
N VAL A 610 -5.06 1.79 3.21
CA VAL A 610 -4.04 0.76 2.92
C VAL A 610 -2.87 0.74 3.90
N PRO A 611 -2.23 1.89 4.23
CA PRO A 611 -1.06 1.90 5.13
C PRO A 611 -1.33 1.45 6.56
N GLU A 612 -2.59 1.44 7.01
CA GLU A 612 -2.98 0.99 8.35
C GLU A 612 -3.35 -0.49 8.37
N VAL A 613 -3.99 -1.03 7.32
CA VAL A 613 -4.57 -2.39 7.37
C VAL A 613 -3.78 -3.47 6.64
N ILE A 614 -3.18 -3.19 5.48
CA ILE A 614 -2.48 -4.24 4.70
C ILE A 614 -1.19 -4.71 5.40
N PRO A 615 -0.35 -3.83 6.00
CA PRO A 615 0.80 -4.27 6.79
C PRO A 615 0.39 -5.10 8.01
N VAL A 616 -0.67 -4.69 8.74
CA VAL A 616 -1.16 -5.41 9.92
C VAL A 616 -1.74 -6.78 9.53
N LEU A 617 -2.54 -6.85 8.45
CA LEU A 617 -3.00 -8.11 7.88
C LEU A 617 -1.85 -9.03 7.46
N SER A 618 -0.75 -8.47 6.94
CA SER A 618 0.44 -9.26 6.63
C SER A 618 1.10 -9.84 7.88
N ILE A 619 1.23 -9.06 8.96
CA ILE A 619 1.79 -9.54 10.23
C ILE A 619 0.88 -10.61 10.85
N CYS A 620 -0.43 -10.37 10.91
CA CYS A 620 -1.40 -11.36 11.37
C CYS A 620 -1.46 -12.64 10.53
N ALA A 621 -0.95 -12.60 9.29
CA ALA A 621 -0.88 -13.72 8.37
C ALA A 621 0.41 -14.53 8.44
N ASP A 622 1.43 -14.06 9.16
CA ASP A 622 2.70 -14.78 9.33
C ASP A 622 2.48 -16.05 10.16
N PRO A 623 2.75 -17.26 9.61
CA PRO A 623 2.69 -18.50 10.39
C PRO A 623 3.58 -18.49 11.64
N ALA A 624 4.65 -17.69 11.66
CA ALA A 624 5.52 -17.55 12.81
C ALA A 624 4.95 -16.63 13.91
N LEU A 625 3.84 -15.91 13.69
CA LEU A 625 3.32 -14.94 14.67
C LEU A 625 3.02 -15.57 16.03
N GLY A 626 2.48 -16.80 16.09
CA GLY A 626 2.24 -17.48 17.37
C GLY A 626 3.54 -17.62 18.20
N THR A 627 4.59 -18.17 17.59
CA THR A 627 5.91 -18.34 18.21
C THR A 627 6.61 -17.00 18.50
N GLN A 628 6.40 -15.97 17.65
CA GLN A 628 6.88 -14.61 17.94
C GLN A 628 6.17 -14.02 19.17
N LEU A 629 4.87 -14.25 19.32
CA LEU A 629 4.09 -13.83 20.50
C LEU A 629 4.51 -14.60 21.77
N ASP A 630 4.80 -15.90 21.68
CA ASP A 630 5.29 -16.70 22.83
C ASP A 630 6.56 -16.10 23.45
N ALA A 631 7.48 -15.62 22.62
CA ALA A 631 8.74 -15.01 23.01
C ALA A 631 8.60 -13.62 23.66
N ILE A 632 7.41 -13.01 23.67
CA ILE A 632 7.18 -11.71 24.31
C ILE A 632 7.04 -11.92 25.83
N PRO A 633 7.73 -11.15 26.70
CA PRO A 633 7.69 -11.34 28.15
C PRO A 633 6.30 -11.29 28.82
N PHE A 634 5.29 -10.73 28.13
CA PHE A 634 3.91 -10.64 28.60
C PHE A 634 2.93 -11.55 27.81
N SER A 635 3.43 -12.53 27.06
CA SER A 635 2.64 -13.46 26.23
C SER A 635 1.47 -14.10 26.98
N GLN A 636 1.71 -14.59 28.21
CA GLN A 636 0.66 -15.18 29.05
C GLN A 636 -0.47 -14.18 29.42
N ARG A 637 -0.16 -12.88 29.59
CA ARG A 637 -1.19 -11.86 29.83
C ARG A 637 -1.96 -11.50 28.56
N LEU A 638 -1.28 -11.48 27.41
CA LEU A 638 -1.90 -11.24 26.11
C LEU A 638 -2.99 -12.29 25.79
N ILE A 639 -2.76 -13.54 26.21
CA ILE A 639 -3.73 -14.65 26.05
C ILE A 639 -4.64 -14.86 27.27
N GLY A 640 -4.62 -13.98 28.28
CA GLY A 640 -5.52 -14.06 29.43
C GLY A 640 -5.24 -15.17 30.45
N ASN A 641 -4.05 -15.78 30.42
CA ASN A 641 -3.56 -16.73 31.44
C ASN A 641 -2.81 -16.03 32.59
N GLY A 642 -2.19 -14.88 32.30
CA GLY A 642 -1.46 -14.08 33.29
C GLY A 642 -2.37 -13.06 33.97
N ALA A 643 -2.10 -12.77 35.25
CA ALA A 643 -2.84 -11.75 36.00
C ALA A 643 -2.78 -10.37 35.29
N PRO A 644 -3.87 -9.58 35.30
CA PRO A 644 -3.83 -8.21 34.79
C PRO A 644 -2.85 -7.37 35.61
N PRO A 645 -2.18 -6.37 35.01
CA PRO A 645 -1.35 -5.44 35.77
C PRO A 645 -2.19 -4.75 36.85
N PRO A 646 -1.64 -4.50 38.06
CA PRO A 646 -2.39 -3.89 39.14
C PRO A 646 -2.88 -2.50 38.73
N ALA A 647 -4.19 -2.28 38.81
CA ALA A 647 -4.82 -1.04 38.38
C ALA A 647 -4.36 0.13 39.27
N MET A 648 -3.44 0.95 38.75
CA MET A 648 -3.01 2.17 39.41
C MET A 648 -4.15 3.20 39.43
N VAL A 649 -4.75 3.40 40.60
CA VAL A 649 -5.80 4.40 40.83
C VAL A 649 -5.14 5.78 40.94
N THR A 650 -5.25 6.64 39.92
CA THR A 650 -4.63 7.98 39.97
C THR A 650 -5.47 8.97 40.78
N SER A 651 -5.48 8.82 42.11
CA SER A 651 -6.00 9.80 43.07
C SER A 651 -4.97 10.88 43.43
N ALA A 652 -3.70 10.68 43.08
CA ALA A 652 -2.60 11.62 43.29
C ALA A 652 -2.39 12.57 42.11
N SER A 653 -1.51 13.57 42.26
CA SER A 653 -1.14 14.47 41.17
C SER A 653 -0.38 13.73 40.05
N ALA A 654 -0.35 14.32 38.85
CA ALA A 654 0.25 13.69 37.67
C ALA A 654 1.73 13.33 37.86
N GLU A 655 2.48 14.10 38.64
CA GLU A 655 3.89 13.87 38.94
C GLU A 655 4.09 12.68 39.88
N VAL A 656 3.27 12.57 40.92
CA VAL A 656 3.30 11.45 41.87
C VAL A 656 2.85 10.16 41.18
N ALA A 657 1.79 10.22 40.39
CA ALA A 657 1.31 9.08 39.63
C ALA A 657 2.33 8.57 38.60
N VAL A 658 3.06 9.48 37.93
CA VAL A 658 4.18 9.12 37.02
C VAL A 658 5.38 8.57 37.77
N ALA A 659 5.78 9.18 38.89
CA ALA A 659 6.91 8.69 39.68
C ALA A 659 6.67 7.26 40.18
N GLU A 660 5.46 6.97 40.64
CA GLU A 660 5.05 5.63 41.04
C GLU A 660 4.99 4.66 39.84
N ALA A 661 4.49 5.11 38.67
CA ALA A 661 4.43 4.28 37.47
C ALA A 661 5.81 3.86 36.96
N VAL A 662 6.76 4.81 36.92
CA VAL A 662 8.14 4.55 36.51
C VAL A 662 8.89 3.72 37.56
N ARG A 663 8.56 3.86 38.86
CA ARG A 663 9.10 3.03 39.95
C ARG A 663 8.61 1.58 39.88
N LEU A 664 7.32 1.37 39.58
CA LEU A 664 6.67 0.07 39.44
C LEU A 664 6.83 -0.57 38.06
N SER A 665 7.56 0.06 37.13
CA SER A 665 7.54 -0.30 35.72
C SER A 665 8.09 -1.70 35.42
N GLU A 666 7.33 -2.44 34.62
CA GLU A 666 7.67 -3.71 33.97
C GLU A 666 8.43 -3.52 32.64
N ILE A 667 8.74 -2.28 32.26
CA ILE A 667 9.45 -1.97 31.01
C ILE A 667 10.95 -2.12 31.26
N GLU A 668 11.55 -3.17 30.69
CA GLU A 668 12.98 -3.52 30.86
C GLU A 668 13.92 -2.32 30.64
N LEU A 669 13.64 -1.47 29.65
CA LEU A 669 14.43 -0.26 29.37
C LEU A 669 14.41 0.74 30.53
N LEU A 670 13.28 0.90 31.24
CA LEU A 670 13.20 1.73 32.46
C LEU A 670 13.85 1.04 33.65
N GLN A 671 13.71 -0.29 33.77
CA GLN A 671 14.36 -1.09 34.80
C GLN A 671 15.90 -1.07 34.70
N ARG A 672 16.45 -0.89 33.49
CA ARG A 672 17.89 -0.80 33.21
C ARG A 672 18.50 0.60 33.43
N LEU A 673 17.70 1.63 33.68
CA LEU A 673 18.20 2.97 34.05
C LEU A 673 18.72 2.99 35.48
N SER A 674 19.80 3.74 35.75
CA SER A 674 20.21 4.04 37.13
C SER A 674 19.10 4.77 37.92
N PRO A 675 19.03 4.64 39.25
CA PRO A 675 17.99 5.28 40.07
C PRO A 675 17.83 6.77 39.76
N ASP A 676 18.92 7.55 39.81
CA ASP A 676 18.92 9.00 39.55
C ASP A 676 18.52 9.35 38.10
N THR A 677 18.78 8.47 37.12
CA THR A 677 18.31 8.67 35.73
C THR A 677 16.82 8.38 35.61
N ARG A 678 16.33 7.36 36.33
CA ARG A 678 14.92 6.98 36.40
C ARG A 678 14.07 8.03 37.12
N GLU A 679 14.59 8.62 38.19
CA GLU A 679 13.95 9.70 38.95
C GLU A 679 13.89 11.02 38.16
N ARG A 680 14.99 11.38 37.47
CA ARG A 680 14.99 12.52 36.54
C ARG A 680 13.97 12.33 35.41
N LEU A 681 13.95 11.16 34.78
CA LEU A 681 12.99 10.84 33.72
C LEU A 681 11.54 10.88 34.22
N ALA A 682 11.26 10.34 35.41
CA ALA A 682 9.94 10.44 36.05
C ALA A 682 9.53 11.91 36.30
N THR A 683 10.47 12.74 36.77
CA THR A 683 10.25 14.17 37.01
C THR A 683 9.94 14.92 35.70
N GLU A 684 10.66 14.60 34.62
CA GLU A 684 10.45 15.19 33.30
C GLU A 684 9.11 14.77 32.68
N ILE A 685 8.75 13.48 32.75
CA ILE A 685 7.48 12.95 32.25
C ILE A 685 6.29 13.48 33.07
N GLY A 686 6.42 13.56 34.40
CA GLY A 686 5.41 14.21 35.27
C GLY A 686 5.25 15.69 34.91
N GLY A 687 6.36 16.38 34.64
CA GLY A 687 6.36 17.73 34.09
C GLY A 687 5.68 17.85 32.73
N LEU A 688 5.83 16.87 31.83
CA LEU A 688 5.13 16.81 30.55
C LEU A 688 3.63 16.59 30.72
N ALA A 689 3.22 15.63 31.54
CA ALA A 689 1.81 15.33 31.82
C ALA A 689 1.06 16.55 32.39
N ARG A 690 1.69 17.25 33.35
CA ARG A 690 1.21 18.54 33.88
C ARG A 690 1.11 19.61 32.79
N ARG A 691 2.16 19.81 31.97
CA ARG A 691 2.14 20.82 30.88
C ARG A 691 1.08 20.51 29.80
N ALA A 692 0.82 19.24 29.53
CA ALA A 692 -0.22 18.78 28.61
C ALA A 692 -1.63 18.80 29.24
N ASN A 693 -1.74 19.04 30.55
CA ASN A 693 -2.98 18.95 31.34
C ASN A 693 -3.67 17.58 31.20
N LEU A 694 -2.93 16.50 31.39
CA LEU A 694 -3.51 15.14 31.44
C LEU A 694 -4.17 14.90 32.80
N TYR A 695 -5.44 14.48 32.79
CA TYR A 695 -6.22 14.16 34.00
C TYR A 695 -7.21 13.03 33.72
N GLY A 696 -7.66 12.34 34.79
CA GLY A 696 -8.55 11.18 34.72
C GLY A 696 -8.02 10.15 33.72
N THR A 697 -8.89 9.63 32.86
CA THR A 697 -8.58 8.55 31.91
C THR A 697 -7.37 8.79 31.01
N GLN A 698 -6.99 10.06 30.74
CA GLN A 698 -5.77 10.38 29.99
C GLN A 698 -4.50 10.20 30.84
N LEU A 699 -4.57 10.55 32.12
CA LEU A 699 -3.49 10.32 33.07
C LEU A 699 -3.40 8.83 33.42
N ASP A 700 -4.54 8.17 33.68
CA ASP A 700 -4.62 6.73 33.91
C ASP A 700 -3.97 5.94 32.76
N ALA A 701 -4.31 6.26 31.51
CA ALA A 701 -3.75 5.58 30.33
C ALA A 701 -2.24 5.83 30.18
N MET A 702 -1.75 7.04 30.46
CA MET A 702 -0.31 7.33 30.40
C MET A 702 0.46 6.63 31.52
N VAL A 703 -0.11 6.60 32.74
CA VAL A 703 0.43 5.89 33.91
C VAL A 703 0.49 4.38 33.64
N GLN A 704 -0.60 3.77 33.18
CA GLN A 704 -0.63 2.35 32.81
C GLN A 704 0.36 2.02 31.68
N GLY A 705 0.53 2.91 30.70
CA GLY A 705 1.52 2.78 29.63
C GLY A 705 2.99 2.99 30.05
N LEU A 706 3.25 3.51 31.25
CA LEU A 706 4.59 3.56 31.87
C LEU A 706 4.83 2.35 32.78
N THR A 707 3.79 1.87 33.45
CA THR A 707 3.88 0.70 34.35
C THR A 707 3.94 -0.62 33.59
N CYS A 708 3.09 -0.81 32.58
CA CYS A 708 2.93 -2.10 31.90
C CYS A 708 3.64 -2.14 30.55
N SER A 709 4.40 -3.20 30.29
CA SER A 709 5.03 -3.43 28.98
C SER A 709 4.02 -3.81 27.88
N LEU A 710 2.86 -4.40 28.25
CA LEU A 710 1.70 -4.56 27.36
C LEU A 710 0.92 -3.24 27.27
N HIS A 711 1.21 -2.45 26.23
CA HIS A 711 0.51 -1.19 25.95
C HIS A 711 -0.25 -1.26 24.63
N CYS A 712 -1.57 -1.30 24.68
CA CYS A 712 -2.41 -1.14 23.50
C CYS A 712 -2.31 0.32 23.01
N THR A 713 -1.62 0.54 21.89
CA THR A 713 -1.51 1.87 21.28
C THR A 713 -2.84 2.32 20.66
N GLN A 714 -3.76 2.80 21.49
CA GLN A 714 -4.84 3.70 21.07
C GLN A 714 -4.23 5.06 20.70
N GLY A 715 -3.49 5.09 19.59
CA GLY A 715 -3.10 6.34 18.95
C GLY A 715 -4.38 7.14 18.62
N PRO A 716 -4.49 8.42 19.01
CA PRO A 716 -5.63 9.23 18.64
C PRO A 716 -5.85 9.19 17.12
N PRO A 717 -7.09 9.07 16.62
CA PRO A 717 -7.35 8.89 15.19
C PRO A 717 -6.79 10.05 14.38
N GLY A 718 -5.64 9.81 13.72
CA GLY A 718 -4.86 10.81 13.00
C GLY A 718 -3.39 10.98 13.42
N THR A 719 -2.90 10.37 14.51
CA THR A 719 -1.49 10.48 14.93
C THR A 719 -0.56 9.56 14.13
N GLY A 720 -0.46 9.81 12.82
CA GLY A 720 0.52 9.16 11.97
C GLY A 720 1.95 9.57 12.35
N LYS A 721 2.68 8.66 13.01
CA LYS A 721 4.11 8.73 13.35
C LYS A 721 4.54 10.00 14.11
N VAL A 722 4.59 9.91 15.44
CA VAL A 722 5.38 10.83 16.25
C VAL A 722 6.83 10.79 15.74
N ARG A 723 7.35 11.93 15.27
CA ARG A 723 8.79 12.08 15.04
C ARG A 723 9.45 12.23 16.40
N VAL A 724 10.22 11.23 16.81
CA VAL A 724 11.20 11.40 17.87
C VAL A 724 12.28 12.34 17.35
N ASP A 725 12.41 13.53 17.93
CA ASP A 725 13.59 14.37 17.72
C ASP A 725 14.77 13.70 18.47
N PRO A 726 15.88 13.36 17.80
CA PRO A 726 16.97 12.58 18.39
C PRO A 726 17.93 13.45 19.20
N LEU A 727 17.39 14.21 20.15
CA LEU A 727 18.12 15.05 21.11
C LEU A 727 17.50 14.90 22.51
N ALA A 728 17.65 13.68 23.04
CA ALA A 728 17.53 13.29 24.44
C ALA A 728 18.59 12.22 24.71
#